data_AF-A0A8H5W2G9-F1
#
_entry.id   AF-A0A8H5W2G9-F1
#
_cell.length_a   1.000
_cell.length_b   1.000
_cell.length_c   1.000
_cell.angle_alpha   90.00
_cell.angle_beta   90.00
_cell.angle_gamma   90.00
#
_symmetry.space_group_name_H-M   'P 1'
#
loop_
_entity.id
_entity.type
_entity.pdbx_description
1 polymer ?
#
loop_
_entity_poly.entity_id
_entity_poly.type
_entity_poly.pdbx_seq_one_letter_code
_entity_poly.pdbx_strand_id
1 'polypeptide(L)'
;MDQASEKPVLFFDIDNCLYSRNDKVLEHMSRNIDDYFKKHLGLSPDDAERLHKDYSQQYGQAIEGLVRHHQIDALEYNAKVDDAVPLDDLIKPNAQLRQFLEDIDTSKVKLWLLTNAYVNHGKRVVRLLGVDDLFEGLTYCDYSQVPFVCKPHKEMFMKAMREAGVSDVSRCYFIDDSHKNCIGAKDAGWTAIHFVEEGLPVPDTPVSQHQVRHLEELRSLYPEFFIPKFCTLCGTHIIQTSAEKWAREFRAIWIQGNNLDDVKVSGVAARDWNDRNDISSIVPANPNARYDDRQVDDDGFPIEDDDEHEPDVEISIVNIVHPNPPPEWRWGFLFHDVCWSLLNFGEKVDLGDLFRLCASTPIGPDVLLNFGHDYGGVAAQDYEGSIEVLVSLFRKAEKMGEMLRANPFEIPALKKAINFSARMQQDAFQSILDRSTLSADKDVFNYFPPEILENIVTFLPSPDVHSLRLASRVFATLSLSERFWVSRFTEGHEFDFLPEVFATPPTSWRALFLSLHISASDNMGMSNRKRVWPLVKDFHETLGQMKDVDCLGNVINTAFEPEAPKSIPEREPLISAERYISEHATHFMGGSRVLRARFVEFPQKLNIMLMSVSFVHTPDGEYISGLMFIGADGVFESLGYTHKSQMEHITLPEDQCVKGFEVALDVCGFRAIAAITEDGTTSSWAGDPADYPRRRLTDVQGISLIVAQFDALKLVSLSRDRMTKNLDARDNLLWHPEIPSPELFLDGVLPLDEKRSSNVPITTVFFGENDGRYIRQIDSIETHIYDWCHVDRLSFEFTDNSIQRCLGDVEYDTEHSDRAPIRFPDHGSSMGHMVIDSESGEEIESFEVQFDKGIIIGLKFTLNTNRTELLSNYDDPFDLPWTKVTPRGKRIIGMFSQGTENHWGSKKFHNLGFISTNEEQE
;
A
#
# COMPACT_ATOMS: atom_id res chain seq x y z
N MET A 1 -27.40 12.99 -8.14
CA MET A 1 -26.09 12.97 -8.84
C MET A 1 -25.13 13.55 -7.84
N ASP A 2 -24.66 12.69 -6.96
CA ASP A 2 -23.93 13.10 -5.77
C ASP A 2 -22.44 13.21 -6.06
N GLN A 3 -21.85 14.29 -5.55
CA GLN A 3 -20.47 14.67 -5.72
C GLN A 3 -19.58 13.70 -4.91
N ALA A 4 -19.04 12.67 -5.58
CA ALA A 4 -17.67 12.28 -5.26
C ALA A 4 -16.83 13.56 -5.32
N SER A 5 -16.03 13.83 -4.28
CA SER A 5 -15.17 15.02 -4.20
C SER A 5 -14.49 15.27 -5.56
N GLU A 6 -14.91 16.34 -6.23
CA GLU A 6 -14.46 16.69 -7.58
C GLU A 6 -12.94 16.90 -7.62
N LYS A 7 -12.15 16.01 -8.24
CA LYS A 7 -10.68 16.13 -8.25
C LYS A 7 -10.22 17.48 -8.85
N PRO A 8 -9.17 18.13 -8.29
CA PRO A 8 -8.45 19.18 -8.98
C PRO A 8 -8.00 18.77 -10.39
N VAL A 9 -7.81 19.77 -11.26
CA VAL A 9 -7.34 19.57 -12.63
C VAL A 9 -6.13 20.47 -12.89
N LEU A 10 -5.03 19.86 -13.32
CA LEU A 10 -3.86 20.54 -13.87
C LEU A 10 -4.01 20.62 -15.39
N PHE A 11 -4.26 21.83 -15.87
CA PHE A 11 -4.31 22.16 -17.28
C PHE A 11 -2.92 22.56 -17.77
N PHE A 12 -2.42 21.86 -18.78
CA PHE A 12 -1.14 22.17 -19.42
C PHE A 12 -1.39 22.74 -20.81
N ASP A 13 -0.80 23.91 -21.10
CA ASP A 13 -0.57 24.28 -22.49
C ASP A 13 0.40 23.30 -23.16
N ILE A 14 0.39 23.27 -24.49
CA ILE A 14 1.24 22.37 -25.28
C ILE A 14 2.45 23.13 -25.82
N ASP A 15 2.21 24.11 -26.70
CA ASP A 15 3.26 24.78 -27.46
C ASP A 15 4.11 25.69 -26.56
N ASN A 16 5.44 25.52 -26.61
CA ASN A 16 6.43 26.14 -25.68
C ASN A 16 6.26 25.81 -24.19
N CYS A 17 5.40 24.86 -23.83
CA CYS A 17 5.17 24.46 -22.45
C CYS A 17 5.65 23.02 -22.21
N LEU A 18 5.17 22.06 -23.02
CA LEU A 18 5.61 20.66 -22.96
C LEU A 18 6.89 20.40 -23.80
N TYR A 19 7.29 21.35 -24.63
CA TYR A 19 8.53 21.27 -25.41
C TYR A 19 9.16 22.66 -25.51
N SER A 20 10.46 22.72 -25.81
CA SER A 20 11.25 23.96 -25.75
C SER A 20 10.98 24.85 -26.98
N ARG A 21 11.08 26.18 -26.82
CA ARG A 21 11.11 27.09 -27.98
C ARG A 21 12.27 26.78 -28.92
N ASN A 22 13.36 26.19 -28.42
CA ASN A 22 14.55 25.83 -29.19
C ASN A 22 14.30 24.71 -30.21
N ASP A 23 13.17 23.99 -30.11
CA ASP A 23 12.77 22.98 -31.08
C ASP A 23 12.28 23.59 -32.41
N LYS A 24 12.23 24.93 -32.51
CA LYS A 24 11.93 25.73 -33.72
C LYS A 24 10.55 25.45 -34.34
N VAL A 25 9.67 24.75 -33.64
CA VAL A 25 8.30 24.45 -34.10
C VAL A 25 7.55 25.76 -34.42
N LEU A 26 7.55 26.71 -33.49
CA LEU A 26 6.90 28.01 -33.71
C LEU A 26 7.58 28.88 -34.79
N GLU A 27 8.89 28.71 -35.02
CA GLU A 27 9.54 29.39 -36.14
C GLU A 27 9.05 28.83 -37.48
N HIS A 28 8.92 27.50 -37.58
CA HIS A 28 8.36 26.85 -38.76
C HIS A 28 6.90 27.25 -38.96
N MET A 29 6.08 27.27 -37.90
CA MET A 29 4.71 27.77 -37.97
C MET A 29 4.69 29.22 -38.45
N SER A 30 5.47 30.12 -37.84
CA SER A 30 5.53 31.54 -38.25
C SER A 30 5.89 31.72 -39.73
N ARG A 31 6.87 30.94 -40.24
CA ARG A 31 7.21 30.95 -41.68
C ARG A 31 6.04 30.48 -42.55
N ASN A 32 5.34 29.42 -42.14
CA ASN A 32 4.17 28.92 -42.88
C ASN A 32 3.02 29.95 -42.87
N ILE A 33 2.81 30.64 -41.74
CA ILE A 33 1.83 31.74 -41.61
C ILE A 33 2.19 32.86 -42.59
N ASP A 34 3.43 33.35 -42.58
CA ASP A 34 3.87 34.42 -43.47
C ASP A 34 3.72 34.04 -44.95
N ASP A 35 4.08 32.80 -45.31
CA ASP A 35 3.91 32.27 -46.65
C ASP A 35 2.44 32.15 -47.05
N TYR A 36 1.58 31.78 -46.12
CA TYR A 36 0.14 31.75 -46.33
C TYR A 36 -0.40 33.16 -46.60
N PHE A 37 -0.02 34.15 -45.79
CA PHE A 37 -0.46 35.55 -45.96
C PHE A 37 0.01 36.13 -47.29
N LYS A 38 1.26 35.89 -47.69
CA LYS A 38 1.80 36.33 -48.99
C LYS A 38 1.03 35.73 -50.16
N LYS A 39 0.78 34.42 -50.12
CA LYS A 39 0.14 33.68 -51.23
C LYS A 39 -1.37 33.93 -51.32
N HIS A 40 -2.06 34.01 -50.19
CA HIS A 40 -3.53 34.05 -50.15
C HIS A 40 -4.11 35.46 -49.98
N LEU A 41 -3.38 36.39 -49.35
CA LEU A 41 -3.84 37.78 -49.15
C LEU A 41 -3.07 38.79 -50.01
N GLY A 42 -2.01 38.37 -50.71
CA GLY A 42 -1.21 39.25 -51.56
C GLY A 42 -0.46 40.34 -50.79
N LEU A 43 -0.22 40.14 -49.50
CA LEU A 43 0.43 41.11 -48.62
C LEU A 43 1.95 41.10 -48.79
N SER A 44 2.57 42.26 -48.59
CA SER A 44 4.03 42.36 -48.45
C SER A 44 4.49 41.66 -47.16
N PRO A 45 5.77 41.25 -47.04
CA PRO A 45 6.29 40.65 -45.81
C PRO A 45 6.02 41.51 -44.56
N ASP A 46 6.28 42.81 -44.63
CA ASP A 46 6.09 43.75 -43.51
C ASP A 46 4.60 43.91 -43.13
N ASP A 47 3.71 43.89 -44.13
CA ASP A 47 2.26 43.95 -43.88
C ASP A 47 1.70 42.64 -43.31
N ALA A 48 2.24 41.49 -43.73
CA ALA A 48 1.88 40.18 -43.21
C ALA A 48 2.31 40.04 -41.73
N GLU A 49 3.54 40.42 -41.41
CA GLU A 49 4.06 40.42 -40.04
C GLU A 49 3.25 41.36 -39.13
N ARG A 50 2.95 42.58 -39.61
CA ARG A 50 2.10 43.53 -38.87
C ARG A 50 0.71 42.96 -38.62
N LEU A 51 0.07 42.41 -39.65
CA LEU A 51 -1.29 41.85 -39.55
C LEU A 51 -1.33 40.63 -38.63
N HIS A 52 -0.32 39.77 -38.70
CA HIS A 52 -0.15 38.63 -37.80
C HIS A 52 -0.07 39.09 -36.35
N LYS A 53 0.76 40.10 -36.06
CA LYS A 53 0.90 40.67 -34.71
C LYS A 53 -0.39 41.32 -34.22
N ASP A 54 -1.03 42.14 -35.05
CA ASP A 54 -2.27 42.85 -34.69
C ASP A 54 -3.40 41.87 -34.38
N TYR A 55 -3.60 40.84 -35.20
CA TYR A 55 -4.64 39.83 -34.99
C TYR A 55 -4.37 38.94 -33.80
N SER A 56 -3.12 38.48 -33.62
CA SER A 56 -2.75 37.74 -32.40
C SER A 56 -2.92 38.59 -31.15
N GLN A 57 -2.65 39.91 -31.25
CA GLN A 57 -2.81 40.82 -30.12
C GLN A 57 -4.29 41.04 -29.76
N GLN A 58 -5.15 41.21 -30.78
CA GLN A 58 -6.55 41.59 -30.63
C GLN A 58 -7.47 40.40 -30.37
N TYR A 59 -7.20 39.24 -30.96
CA TYR A 59 -8.11 38.09 -31.00
C TYR A 59 -7.55 36.83 -30.31
N GLY A 60 -6.37 36.91 -29.69
CA GLY A 60 -5.72 35.77 -29.04
C GLY A 60 -4.99 34.83 -30.01
N GLN A 61 -5.47 34.69 -31.26
CA GLN A 61 -4.78 34.01 -32.35
C GLN A 61 -4.95 34.76 -33.68
N ALA A 62 -3.92 34.71 -34.53
CA ALA A 62 -3.94 35.33 -35.85
C ALA A 62 -5.11 34.86 -36.72
N ILE A 63 -5.39 33.55 -36.68
CA ILE A 63 -6.40 32.89 -37.51
C ILE A 63 -7.82 33.41 -37.26
N GLU A 64 -8.17 33.79 -36.03
CA GLU A 64 -9.49 34.39 -35.72
C GLU A 64 -9.70 35.69 -36.50
N GLY A 65 -8.66 36.54 -36.57
CA GLY A 65 -8.71 37.77 -37.37
C GLY A 65 -8.82 37.48 -38.87
N LEU A 66 -8.14 36.43 -39.36
CA LEU A 66 -8.20 36.00 -40.76
C LEU A 66 -9.58 35.50 -41.16
N VAL A 67 -10.18 34.63 -40.34
CA VAL A 67 -11.54 34.12 -40.60
C VAL A 67 -12.55 35.24 -40.57
N ARG A 68 -12.44 36.14 -39.59
CA ARG A 68 -13.40 37.23 -39.38
C ARG A 68 -13.36 38.31 -40.45
N HIS A 69 -12.16 38.70 -40.90
CA HIS A 69 -11.99 39.86 -41.78
C HIS A 69 -11.63 39.50 -43.22
N HIS A 70 -11.09 38.31 -43.46
CA HIS A 70 -10.57 37.90 -44.77
C HIS A 70 -11.25 36.65 -45.35
N GLN A 71 -12.28 36.10 -44.66
CA GLN A 71 -13.05 34.93 -45.12
C GLN A 71 -12.18 33.71 -45.44
N ILE A 72 -11.06 33.56 -44.72
CA ILE A 72 -10.18 32.40 -44.84
C ILE A 72 -10.87 31.16 -44.25
N ASP A 73 -10.77 30.02 -44.95
CA ASP A 73 -11.15 28.72 -44.42
C ASP A 73 -10.12 28.28 -43.37
N ALA A 74 -10.57 28.13 -42.12
CA ALA A 74 -9.72 27.82 -40.99
C ALA A 74 -9.08 26.43 -41.07
N LEU A 75 -9.78 25.45 -41.64
CA LEU A 75 -9.27 24.08 -41.79
C LEU A 75 -8.27 24.02 -42.95
N GLU A 76 -8.50 24.78 -44.03
CA GLU A 76 -7.50 24.93 -45.09
C GLU A 76 -6.22 25.62 -44.57
N TYR A 77 -6.38 26.66 -43.74
CA TYR A 77 -5.25 27.31 -43.08
C TYR A 77 -4.48 26.32 -42.20
N ASN A 78 -5.16 25.57 -41.32
CA ASN A 78 -4.54 24.56 -40.47
C ASN A 78 -3.73 23.53 -41.27
N ALA A 79 -4.30 23.03 -42.38
CA ALA A 79 -3.66 22.05 -43.25
C ALA A 79 -2.34 22.58 -43.86
N LYS A 80 -2.21 23.90 -44.05
CA LYS A 80 -1.05 24.55 -44.65
C LYS A 80 -0.07 25.17 -43.66
N VAL A 81 -0.49 25.34 -42.41
CA VAL A 81 0.31 25.96 -41.35
C VAL A 81 0.73 24.91 -40.34
N ASP A 82 -0.16 24.53 -39.44
CA ASP A 82 0.10 23.64 -38.30
C ASP A 82 0.38 22.20 -38.76
N ASP A 83 -0.51 21.62 -39.58
CA ASP A 83 -0.35 20.23 -40.04
C ASP A 83 0.87 20.06 -40.97
N ALA A 84 1.29 21.15 -41.64
CA ALA A 84 2.43 21.17 -42.56
C ALA A 84 3.78 21.27 -41.85
N VAL A 85 3.82 21.48 -40.53
CA VAL A 85 5.08 21.47 -39.78
C VAL A 85 5.66 20.05 -39.76
N PRO A 86 6.97 19.87 -40.05
CA PRO A 86 7.63 18.58 -40.00
C PRO A 86 7.93 18.16 -38.55
N LEU A 87 6.88 17.96 -37.75
CA LEU A 87 7.01 17.66 -36.31
C LEU A 87 7.86 16.42 -36.03
N ASP A 88 7.79 15.40 -36.88
CA ASP A 88 8.55 14.15 -36.75
C ASP A 88 10.09 14.37 -36.75
N ASP A 89 10.55 15.45 -37.39
CA ASP A 89 11.96 15.84 -37.43
C ASP A 89 12.36 16.72 -36.23
N LEU A 90 11.40 17.47 -35.68
CA LEU A 90 11.63 18.50 -34.66
C LEU A 90 11.41 18.00 -33.23
N ILE A 91 10.40 17.16 -33.01
CA ILE A 91 10.01 16.66 -31.69
C ILE A 91 10.42 15.20 -31.56
N LYS A 92 11.12 14.90 -30.46
CA LYS A 92 11.53 13.54 -30.08
C LYS A 92 10.92 13.18 -28.73
N PRO A 93 10.82 11.88 -28.39
CA PRO A 93 10.38 11.45 -27.07
C PRO A 93 11.21 12.14 -25.97
N ASN A 94 10.52 12.65 -24.94
CA ASN A 94 11.15 13.34 -23.83
C ASN A 94 10.97 12.54 -22.54
N ALA A 95 12.01 11.77 -22.18
CA ALA A 95 11.98 10.91 -21.00
C ALA A 95 11.86 11.70 -19.68
N GLN A 96 12.46 12.89 -19.59
CA GLN A 96 12.38 13.75 -18.40
C GLN A 96 10.94 14.26 -18.20
N LEU A 97 10.31 14.77 -19.26
CA LEU A 97 8.91 15.20 -19.19
C LEU A 97 7.97 14.05 -18.84
N ARG A 98 8.18 12.88 -19.46
CA ARG A 98 7.35 11.70 -19.17
C ARG A 98 7.45 11.33 -17.68
N GLN A 99 8.66 11.26 -17.14
CA GLN A 99 8.89 10.99 -15.71
C GLN A 99 8.21 12.00 -14.81
N PHE A 100 8.32 13.30 -15.14
CA PHE A 100 7.66 14.37 -14.41
C PHE A 100 6.15 14.18 -14.32
N LEU A 101 5.51 13.82 -15.44
CA LEU A 101 4.08 13.58 -15.50
C LEU A 101 3.66 12.28 -14.81
N GLU A 102 4.46 11.22 -14.89
CA GLU A 102 4.21 9.94 -14.19
C GLU A 102 4.32 10.07 -12.66
N ASP A 103 5.13 11.00 -12.17
CA ASP A 103 5.21 11.30 -10.74
C ASP A 103 3.99 12.08 -10.21
N ILE A 104 3.06 12.52 -11.06
CA ILE A 104 1.83 13.18 -10.65
C ILE A 104 0.81 12.12 -10.23
N ASP A 105 0.25 12.29 -9.03
CA ASP A 105 -0.71 11.36 -8.45
C ASP A 105 -2.10 11.55 -9.07
N THR A 106 -2.38 10.80 -10.14
CA THR A 106 -3.66 10.86 -10.88
C THR A 106 -4.87 10.35 -10.06
N SER A 107 -4.62 9.69 -8.92
CA SER A 107 -5.68 9.39 -7.95
C SER A 107 -6.20 10.68 -7.28
N LYS A 108 -5.40 11.75 -7.22
CA LYS A 108 -5.73 13.02 -6.56
C LYS A 108 -6.04 14.14 -7.53
N VAL A 109 -5.33 14.23 -8.66
CA VAL A 109 -5.44 15.33 -9.62
C VAL A 109 -5.56 14.81 -11.05
N LYS A 110 -6.36 15.48 -11.89
CA LYS A 110 -6.46 15.13 -13.31
C LYS A 110 -5.42 15.89 -14.13
N LEU A 111 -4.83 15.22 -15.11
CA LEU A 111 -3.98 15.84 -16.12
C LEU A 111 -4.81 16.14 -17.38
N TRP A 112 -4.82 17.40 -17.82
CA TRP A 112 -5.62 17.83 -18.95
C TRP A 112 -4.84 18.78 -19.86
N LEU A 113 -4.95 18.59 -21.18
CA LEU A 113 -4.31 19.47 -22.16
C LEU A 113 -5.25 20.63 -22.52
N LEU A 114 -4.73 21.86 -22.53
CA LEU A 114 -5.48 23.06 -22.92
C LEU A 114 -4.69 23.91 -23.92
N THR A 115 -4.94 23.69 -25.21
CA THR A 115 -4.20 24.34 -26.31
C THR A 115 -5.10 25.26 -27.15
N ASN A 116 -4.46 26.27 -27.75
CA ASN A 116 -5.05 27.12 -28.77
C ASN A 116 -4.94 26.52 -30.19
N ALA A 117 -4.11 25.50 -30.39
CA ALA A 117 -4.01 24.79 -31.66
C ALA A 117 -5.25 23.92 -31.95
N TYR A 118 -5.36 23.43 -33.19
CA TYR A 118 -6.38 22.44 -33.56
C TYR A 118 -6.03 21.03 -33.03
N VAL A 119 -7.03 20.16 -32.94
CA VAL A 119 -6.90 18.82 -32.33
C VAL A 119 -5.80 17.95 -32.95
N ASN A 120 -5.58 18.07 -34.27
CA ASN A 120 -4.58 17.27 -34.99
C ASN A 120 -3.16 17.58 -34.50
N HIS A 121 -2.82 18.87 -34.41
CA HIS A 121 -1.51 19.33 -33.97
C HIS A 121 -1.25 18.91 -32.52
N GLY A 122 -2.18 19.22 -31.61
CA GLY A 122 -2.05 18.86 -30.20
C GLY A 122 -1.80 17.37 -29.98
N LYS A 123 -2.59 16.49 -30.62
CA LYS A 123 -2.42 15.03 -30.54
C LYS A 123 -1.10 14.54 -31.14
N ARG A 124 -0.64 15.14 -32.25
CA ARG A 124 0.64 14.77 -32.87
C ARG A 124 1.81 15.09 -31.95
N VAL A 125 1.82 16.27 -31.33
CA VAL A 125 2.88 16.71 -30.42
C VAL A 125 3.01 15.75 -29.24
N VAL A 126 1.93 15.51 -28.47
CA VAL A 126 2.02 14.66 -27.26
C VAL A 126 2.36 13.21 -27.58
N ARG A 127 1.95 12.71 -28.74
CA ARG A 127 2.35 11.37 -29.23
C ARG A 127 3.83 11.29 -29.56
N LEU A 128 4.40 12.32 -30.20
CA LEU A 128 5.84 12.37 -30.52
C LEU A 128 6.70 12.56 -29.27
N LEU A 129 6.21 13.31 -28.28
CA LEU A 129 6.84 13.43 -26.96
C LEU A 129 6.75 12.13 -26.14
N GLY A 130 5.81 11.24 -26.47
CA GLY A 130 5.59 9.97 -25.78
C GLY A 130 4.89 10.14 -24.44
N VAL A 131 3.90 11.03 -24.35
CA VAL A 131 3.15 11.36 -23.12
C VAL A 131 1.63 11.40 -23.31
N ASP A 132 1.12 10.96 -24.46
CA ASP A 132 -0.31 11.05 -24.78
C ASP A 132 -1.20 10.17 -23.89
N ASP A 133 -0.66 9.06 -23.40
CA ASP A 133 -1.30 8.13 -22.47
C ASP A 133 -1.47 8.68 -21.04
N LEU A 134 -0.78 9.77 -20.70
CA LEU A 134 -0.78 10.35 -19.35
C LEU A 134 -1.86 11.42 -19.13
N PHE A 135 -2.51 11.91 -20.19
CA PHE A 135 -3.55 12.95 -20.09
C PHE A 135 -4.95 12.35 -20.27
N GLU A 136 -5.88 12.72 -19.39
CA GLU A 136 -7.27 12.25 -19.45
C GLU A 136 -8.08 12.90 -20.58
N GLY A 137 -7.61 14.04 -21.11
CA GLY A 137 -8.31 14.75 -22.18
C GLY A 137 -7.56 15.94 -22.75
N LEU A 138 -8.16 16.50 -23.81
CA LEU A 138 -7.63 17.61 -24.58
C LEU A 138 -8.76 18.59 -24.93
N THR A 139 -8.65 19.81 -24.42
CA THR A 139 -9.43 20.96 -24.85
C THR A 139 -8.60 21.76 -25.86
N TYR A 140 -9.13 21.87 -27.08
CA TYR A 140 -8.50 22.56 -28.20
C TYR A 140 -9.41 23.65 -28.77
N CYS A 141 -8.86 24.55 -29.59
CA CYS A 141 -9.63 25.54 -30.33
C CYS A 141 -10.24 24.87 -31.57
N ASP A 142 -11.57 24.76 -31.63
CA ASP A 142 -12.24 24.09 -32.75
C ASP A 142 -12.35 25.02 -33.96
N TYR A 143 -11.42 24.84 -34.92
CA TYR A 143 -11.38 25.61 -36.16
C TYR A 143 -12.56 25.34 -37.10
N SER A 144 -13.40 24.33 -36.82
CA SER A 144 -14.63 24.10 -37.59
C SER A 144 -15.81 24.97 -37.16
N GLN A 145 -15.70 25.69 -36.02
CA GLN A 145 -16.76 26.54 -35.47
C GLN A 145 -16.41 28.02 -35.57
N VAL A 146 -17.38 28.88 -35.84
CA VAL A 146 -17.19 30.34 -35.84
C VAL A 146 -18.30 30.99 -35.02
N PRO A 147 -18.00 31.86 -34.04
CA PRO A 147 -16.68 32.38 -33.66
C PRO A 147 -15.78 31.35 -32.95
N PHE A 148 -14.45 31.50 -33.03
CA PHE A 148 -13.53 30.64 -32.28
C PHE A 148 -13.64 30.87 -30.78
N VAL A 149 -13.51 29.78 -30.04
CA VAL A 149 -13.36 29.80 -28.59
C VAL A 149 -11.91 29.43 -28.28
N CYS A 150 -11.11 30.42 -27.89
CA CYS A 150 -9.68 30.26 -27.62
C CYS A 150 -9.21 31.11 -26.42
N LYS A 151 -8.04 30.77 -25.87
CA LYS A 151 -7.35 31.55 -24.84
C LYS A 151 -6.95 32.92 -25.42
N PRO A 152 -7.08 34.03 -24.68
CA PRO A 152 -7.35 34.14 -23.24
C PRO A 152 -8.83 34.36 -22.89
N HIS A 153 -9.78 34.08 -23.79
CA HIS A 153 -11.19 34.38 -23.55
C HIS A 153 -11.80 33.45 -22.48
N LYS A 154 -12.66 34.01 -21.61
CA LYS A 154 -13.28 33.29 -20.49
C LYS A 154 -14.05 32.06 -20.96
N GLU A 155 -14.66 32.13 -22.14
CA GLU A 155 -15.40 31.04 -22.77
C GLU A 155 -14.55 29.77 -22.97
N MET A 156 -13.24 29.92 -23.24
CA MET A 156 -12.32 28.80 -23.42
C MET A 156 -12.04 28.08 -22.10
N PHE A 157 -11.82 28.82 -21.02
CA PHE A 157 -11.65 28.23 -19.69
C PHE A 157 -12.94 27.54 -19.23
N MET A 158 -14.12 28.14 -19.48
CA MET A 158 -15.40 27.49 -19.19
C MET A 158 -15.65 26.24 -20.04
N LYS A 159 -15.15 26.20 -21.29
CA LYS A 159 -15.17 25.00 -22.14
C LYS A 159 -14.29 23.90 -21.53
N ALA A 160 -13.06 24.24 -21.14
CA ALA A 160 -12.12 23.33 -20.51
C ALA A 160 -12.68 22.71 -19.21
N MET A 161 -13.32 23.52 -18.36
CA MET A 161 -13.99 23.04 -17.14
C MET A 161 -15.06 21.99 -17.44
N ARG A 162 -15.95 22.27 -18.40
CA ARG A 162 -17.02 21.34 -18.78
C ARG A 162 -16.48 20.03 -19.35
N GLU A 163 -15.44 20.11 -20.18
CA GLU A 163 -14.84 18.93 -20.81
C GLU A 163 -14.07 18.07 -19.80
N ALA A 164 -13.35 18.69 -18.85
CA ALA A 164 -12.65 18.00 -17.76
C ALA A 164 -13.57 17.50 -16.63
N GLY A 165 -14.85 17.91 -16.65
CA GLY A 165 -15.83 17.57 -15.62
C GLY A 165 -15.53 18.22 -14.27
N VAL A 166 -15.03 19.46 -14.27
CA VAL A 166 -14.79 20.28 -13.08
C VAL A 166 -15.73 21.49 -13.06
N SER A 167 -16.31 21.80 -11.91
CA SER A 167 -17.33 22.83 -11.70
C SER A 167 -16.87 23.90 -10.72
N ASP A 168 -15.97 23.56 -9.78
CA ASP A 168 -15.30 24.50 -8.89
C ASP A 168 -14.06 25.13 -9.56
N VAL A 169 -14.10 26.44 -9.81
CA VAL A 169 -12.99 27.19 -10.41
C VAL A 169 -11.72 27.17 -9.56
N SER A 170 -11.84 27.03 -8.23
CA SER A 170 -10.69 27.00 -7.32
C SER A 170 -9.86 25.71 -7.44
N ARG A 171 -10.42 24.69 -8.10
CA ARG A 171 -9.79 23.41 -8.38
C ARG A 171 -9.06 23.37 -9.73
N CYS A 172 -9.05 24.47 -10.48
CA CYS A 172 -8.41 24.56 -11.79
C CYS A 172 -7.04 25.25 -11.68
N TYR A 173 -5.99 24.52 -12.04
CA TYR A 173 -4.60 24.97 -12.05
C TYR A 173 -4.10 24.99 -13.49
N PHE A 174 -3.44 26.06 -13.93
CA PHE A 174 -3.11 26.24 -15.34
C PHE A 174 -1.69 26.70 -15.57
N ILE A 175 -0.95 25.92 -16.35
CA ILE A 175 0.45 26.14 -16.70
C ILE A 175 0.51 26.53 -18.17
N ASP A 176 1.01 27.74 -18.45
CA ASP A 176 1.08 28.30 -19.80
C ASP A 176 2.24 29.31 -19.89
N ASP A 177 2.86 29.42 -21.06
CA ASP A 177 3.98 30.33 -21.31
C ASP A 177 3.52 31.76 -21.63
N SER A 178 2.29 31.92 -22.11
CA SER A 178 1.68 33.18 -22.51
C SER A 178 1.14 33.95 -21.30
N HIS A 179 1.80 35.07 -21.04
CA HIS A 179 1.39 36.10 -20.08
C HIS A 179 -0.10 36.47 -20.20
N LYS A 180 -0.66 36.54 -21.42
CA LYS A 180 -2.09 36.87 -21.63
C LYS A 180 -3.02 35.73 -21.22
N ASN A 181 -2.62 34.49 -21.50
CA ASN A 181 -3.40 33.31 -21.13
C ASN A 181 -3.46 33.17 -19.60
N CYS A 182 -2.34 33.42 -18.91
CA CYS A 182 -2.30 33.44 -17.44
C CYS A 182 -3.22 34.52 -16.85
N ILE A 183 -3.29 35.72 -17.45
CA ILE A 183 -4.26 36.75 -17.05
C ILE A 183 -5.70 36.27 -17.26
N GLY A 184 -6.00 35.71 -18.44
CA GLY A 184 -7.34 35.20 -18.76
C GLY A 184 -7.79 34.11 -17.78
N ALA A 185 -6.88 33.20 -17.40
CA ALA A 185 -7.15 32.16 -16.41
C ALA A 185 -7.44 32.75 -15.03
N LYS A 186 -6.63 33.72 -14.59
CA LYS A 186 -6.83 34.44 -13.33
C LYS A 186 -8.17 35.19 -13.31
N ASP A 187 -8.52 35.87 -14.40
CA ASP A 187 -9.80 36.56 -14.54
C ASP A 187 -11.00 35.58 -14.59
N ALA A 188 -10.77 34.34 -15.02
CA ALA A 188 -11.72 33.24 -14.93
C ALA A 188 -11.81 32.62 -13.52
N GLY A 189 -10.92 33.00 -12.59
CA GLY A 189 -10.87 32.50 -11.21
C GLY A 189 -9.99 31.28 -10.99
N TRP A 190 -9.17 30.89 -11.98
CA TRP A 190 -8.24 29.77 -11.89
C TRP A 190 -6.92 30.17 -11.23
N THR A 191 -6.20 29.18 -10.72
CA THR A 191 -4.81 29.34 -10.25
C THR A 191 -3.87 29.25 -11.46
N ALA A 192 -3.38 30.39 -11.94
CA ALA A 192 -2.42 30.44 -13.04
C ALA A 192 -0.98 30.28 -12.53
N ILE A 193 -0.16 29.52 -13.24
CA ILE A 193 1.28 29.36 -13.07
C ILE A 193 1.94 29.78 -14.38
N HIS A 194 2.72 30.86 -14.36
CA HIS A 194 3.35 31.38 -15.56
C HIS A 194 4.67 30.66 -15.80
N PHE A 195 4.75 29.88 -16.88
CA PHE A 195 5.99 29.22 -17.30
C PHE A 195 6.84 30.20 -18.12
N VAL A 196 8.06 30.50 -17.67
CA VAL A 196 8.99 31.37 -18.39
C VAL A 196 10.27 30.62 -18.62
N GLU A 197 10.39 30.00 -19.79
CA GLU A 197 11.55 29.21 -20.19
C GLU A 197 12.89 29.89 -19.84
N GLU A 198 13.86 29.09 -19.42
CA GLU A 198 15.19 29.56 -19.05
C GLU A 198 15.86 30.35 -20.20
N GLY A 199 16.56 31.41 -19.87
CA GLY A 199 17.18 32.32 -20.86
C GLY A 199 16.25 33.42 -21.38
N LEU A 200 14.93 33.36 -21.15
CA LEU A 200 14.03 34.47 -21.45
C LEU A 200 13.98 35.51 -20.32
N PRO A 201 13.82 36.81 -20.66
CA PRO A 201 13.67 37.86 -19.66
C PRO A 201 12.41 37.64 -18.84
N VAL A 202 12.54 37.73 -17.51
CA VAL A 202 11.38 37.73 -16.61
C VAL A 202 10.57 39.00 -16.88
N PRO A 203 9.24 38.92 -17.06
CA PRO A 203 8.39 40.11 -17.07
C PRO A 203 8.57 40.93 -15.79
N ASP A 204 8.71 42.25 -15.92
CA ASP A 204 8.89 43.16 -14.77
C ASP A 204 7.72 43.10 -13.76
N THR A 205 6.53 42.69 -14.23
CA THR A 205 5.33 42.53 -13.41
C THR A 205 4.87 41.07 -13.49
N PRO A 206 4.92 40.30 -12.39
CA PRO A 206 4.39 38.95 -12.35
C PRO A 206 2.89 38.93 -12.63
N VAL A 207 2.44 38.08 -13.54
CA VAL A 207 1.01 37.96 -13.92
C VAL A 207 0.20 37.07 -12.99
N SER A 208 0.87 36.09 -12.43
CA SER A 208 0.32 35.01 -11.62
C SER A 208 0.93 35.03 -10.23
N GLN A 209 0.31 34.28 -9.32
CA GLN A 209 0.83 34.07 -7.97
C GLN A 209 2.19 33.33 -8.00
N HIS A 210 2.38 32.49 -9.01
CA HIS A 210 3.57 31.67 -9.19
C HIS A 210 4.14 31.82 -10.60
N GLN A 211 5.45 31.91 -10.69
CA GLN A 211 6.20 31.94 -11.95
C GLN A 211 7.33 30.93 -11.82
N VAL A 212 7.47 30.07 -12.82
CA VAL A 212 8.44 28.96 -12.83
C VAL A 212 9.27 29.03 -14.11
N ARG A 213 10.51 28.58 -14.02
CA ARG A 213 11.46 28.43 -15.14
C ARG A 213 11.45 27.01 -15.69
N HIS A 214 11.16 26.03 -14.84
CA HIS A 214 11.07 24.61 -15.18
C HIS A 214 9.77 24.01 -14.63
N LEU A 215 9.20 23.03 -15.33
CA LEU A 215 8.02 22.30 -14.84
C LEU A 215 8.30 21.59 -13.51
N GLU A 216 9.54 21.17 -13.27
CA GLU A 216 9.99 20.54 -12.02
C GLU A 216 9.71 21.39 -10.76
N GLU A 217 9.68 22.72 -10.88
CA GLU A 217 9.36 23.61 -9.76
C GLU A 217 7.93 23.41 -9.23
N LEU A 218 7.03 22.83 -10.03
CA LEU A 218 5.68 22.47 -9.61
C LEU A 218 5.68 21.49 -8.42
N ARG A 219 6.71 20.66 -8.27
CA ARG A 219 6.86 19.73 -7.14
C ARG A 219 6.98 20.45 -5.80
N SER A 220 7.59 21.63 -5.81
CA SER A 220 7.73 22.47 -4.61
C SER A 220 6.52 23.35 -4.39
N LEU A 221 5.89 23.83 -5.47
CA LEU A 221 4.70 24.68 -5.38
C LEU A 221 3.46 23.91 -4.95
N TYR A 222 3.28 22.69 -5.48
CA TYR A 222 2.12 21.84 -5.24
C TYR A 222 2.55 20.39 -4.93
N PRO A 223 3.31 20.15 -3.85
CA PRO A 223 3.79 18.82 -3.50
C PRO A 223 2.64 17.82 -3.29
N GLU A 224 1.45 18.30 -2.92
CA GLU A 224 0.24 17.47 -2.80
C GLU A 224 -0.24 16.81 -4.10
N PHE A 225 0.21 17.28 -5.27
CA PHE A 225 -0.12 16.68 -6.57
C PHE A 225 0.86 15.59 -6.99
N PHE A 226 1.99 15.47 -6.33
CA PHE A 226 3.01 14.49 -6.67
C PHE A 226 3.01 13.31 -5.71
N ILE A 227 3.42 12.17 -6.23
CA ILE A 227 3.62 10.96 -5.44
C ILE A 227 4.79 11.21 -4.47
N PRO A 228 4.56 11.19 -3.14
CA PRO A 228 5.63 11.35 -2.17
C PRO A 228 6.60 10.17 -2.26
N LYS A 229 7.89 10.43 -2.02
CA LYS A 229 8.93 9.38 -2.00
C LYS A 229 9.36 9.13 -0.57
N PHE A 230 9.26 7.89 -0.13
CA PHE A 230 9.57 7.46 1.23
C PHE A 230 10.73 6.48 1.24
N CYS A 231 11.49 6.49 2.34
CA CYS A 231 12.47 5.46 2.61
C CYS A 231 11.77 4.17 3.04
N THR A 232 12.04 3.08 2.31
CA THR A 232 11.49 1.73 2.56
C THR A 232 11.79 1.20 3.95
N LEU A 233 12.90 1.62 4.59
CA LEU A 233 13.24 1.16 5.94
C LEU A 233 12.57 1.98 7.04
N CYS A 234 12.67 3.31 6.98
CA CYS A 234 12.29 4.16 8.12
C CYS A 234 10.97 4.92 7.95
N GLY A 235 10.35 4.82 6.77
CA GLY A 235 9.06 5.42 6.45
C GLY A 235 9.06 6.94 6.32
N THR A 236 10.20 7.62 6.55
CA THR A 236 10.29 9.08 6.43
C THR A 236 10.55 9.51 4.99
N HIS A 237 10.21 10.77 4.69
CA HIS A 237 10.34 11.33 3.34
C HIS A 237 11.80 11.43 2.87
N ILE A 238 12.00 11.20 1.58
CA ILE A 238 13.19 11.61 0.83
C ILE A 238 12.85 12.93 0.13
N ILE A 239 13.11 14.06 0.81
CA ILE A 239 12.68 15.39 0.36
C ILE A 239 13.82 16.21 -0.23
N GLN A 240 13.48 17.13 -1.13
CA GLN A 240 14.40 18.11 -1.70
C GLN A 240 14.69 19.28 -0.74
N THR A 241 13.72 19.68 0.08
CA THR A 241 13.76 20.93 0.87
C THR A 241 14.33 20.78 2.29
N SER A 242 14.95 19.64 2.61
CA SER A 242 15.52 19.44 3.95
C SER A 242 16.79 20.26 4.16
N ALA A 243 16.88 20.95 5.30
CA ALA A 243 18.15 21.51 5.78
C ALA A 243 19.17 20.41 6.14
N GLU A 244 18.70 19.22 6.46
CA GLU A 244 19.52 18.08 6.85
C GLU A 244 19.95 17.28 5.60
N LYS A 245 21.27 17.22 5.33
CA LYS A 245 21.86 16.54 4.15
C LYS A 245 21.36 15.09 4.01
N TRP A 246 21.35 14.33 5.11
CA TRP A 246 20.98 12.91 5.11
C TRP A 246 19.56 12.62 4.59
N ALA A 247 18.62 13.54 4.80
CA ALA A 247 17.21 13.33 4.44
C ALA A 247 16.96 13.52 2.93
N ARG A 248 17.94 14.08 2.22
CA ARG A 248 17.91 14.27 0.76
C ARG A 248 18.68 13.18 0.01
N GLU A 249 19.58 12.50 0.69
CA GLU A 249 20.47 11.48 0.13
C GLU A 249 19.84 10.09 0.17
N PHE A 250 19.86 9.40 -0.97
CA PHE A 250 19.23 8.10 -1.11
C PHE A 250 19.98 7.19 -2.07
N ARG A 251 19.66 5.90 -1.94
CA ARG A 251 20.02 4.83 -2.87
C ARG A 251 18.75 4.11 -3.29
N ALA A 252 18.84 3.39 -4.39
CA ALA A 252 17.79 2.52 -4.86
C ALA A 252 18.31 1.09 -5.00
N ILE A 253 17.50 0.12 -4.58
CA ILE A 253 17.60 -1.25 -5.09
C ILE A 253 16.65 -1.37 -6.27
N TRP A 254 17.06 -2.02 -7.35
CA TRP A 254 16.28 -2.01 -8.60
C TRP A 254 16.55 -3.23 -9.47
N ILE A 255 15.59 -3.50 -10.37
CA ILE A 255 15.68 -4.48 -11.46
C ILE A 255 15.31 -3.81 -12.79
N GLN A 256 15.63 -4.49 -13.89
CA GLN A 256 15.14 -4.14 -15.22
C GLN A 256 14.06 -5.14 -15.66
N GLY A 257 12.92 -4.64 -16.13
CA GLY A 257 11.75 -5.47 -16.44
C GLY A 257 11.32 -6.30 -15.22
N ASN A 258 11.23 -7.62 -15.38
CA ASN A 258 10.82 -8.57 -14.33
C ASN A 258 11.94 -9.52 -13.89
N ASN A 259 13.19 -9.22 -14.23
CA ASN A 259 14.31 -10.12 -13.92
C ASN A 259 14.75 -10.03 -12.46
N LEU A 260 14.20 -10.90 -11.60
CA LEU A 260 14.56 -10.99 -10.17
C LEU A 260 15.96 -11.57 -9.91
N ASP A 261 16.65 -12.08 -10.93
CA ASP A 261 18.00 -12.63 -10.77
C ASP A 261 19.09 -11.56 -10.98
N ASP A 262 18.72 -10.36 -11.47
CA ASP A 262 19.64 -9.24 -11.73
C ASP A 262 19.30 -8.01 -10.87
N VAL A 263 19.11 -8.23 -9.57
CA VAL A 263 18.89 -7.15 -8.61
C VAL A 263 20.19 -6.38 -8.38
N LYS A 264 20.11 -5.05 -8.50
CA LYS A 264 21.24 -4.13 -8.32
C LYS A 264 20.93 -3.09 -7.27
N VAL A 265 21.99 -2.49 -6.75
CA VAL A 265 21.93 -1.31 -5.87
C VAL A 265 22.66 -0.15 -6.57
N SER A 266 22.12 1.05 -6.44
CA SER A 266 22.72 2.26 -7.00
C SER A 266 23.81 2.86 -6.11
N GLY A 267 24.56 3.81 -6.68
CA GLY A 267 25.30 4.82 -5.94
C GLY A 267 24.38 5.77 -5.17
N VAL A 268 24.96 6.79 -4.54
CA VAL A 268 24.21 7.79 -3.75
C VAL A 268 23.77 8.92 -4.65
N ALA A 269 22.47 9.12 -4.74
CA ALA A 269 21.86 10.31 -5.31
C ALA A 269 21.44 11.28 -4.20
N ALA A 270 21.24 12.55 -4.55
CA ALA A 270 20.64 13.53 -3.67
C ALA A 270 19.59 14.34 -4.42
N ARG A 271 18.50 14.69 -3.72
CA ARG A 271 17.53 15.66 -4.23
C ARG A 271 18.05 17.09 -3.96
N ASP A 272 18.45 17.83 -4.99
CA ASP A 272 18.92 19.22 -4.86
C ASP A 272 18.27 20.17 -5.89
N TRP A 273 18.24 21.46 -5.59
CA TRP A 273 17.57 22.51 -6.38
C TRP A 273 18.44 23.07 -7.53
N ASN A 274 19.76 22.87 -7.46
CA ASN A 274 20.73 23.57 -8.30
C ASN A 274 21.27 22.77 -9.49
N ASP A 275 20.90 21.50 -9.62
CA ASP A 275 21.38 20.68 -10.73
C ASP A 275 20.35 20.64 -11.86
N ARG A 276 20.81 20.88 -13.09
CA ARG A 276 19.96 20.85 -14.30
C ARG A 276 19.37 19.46 -14.57
N ASN A 277 19.83 18.47 -13.80
CA ASN A 277 19.42 17.08 -13.79
C ASN A 277 18.75 16.68 -12.45
N ASP A 278 17.88 17.51 -11.86
CA ASP A 278 16.98 17.10 -10.76
C ASP A 278 15.91 16.12 -11.28
N ILE A 279 16.39 14.97 -11.74
CA ILE A 279 15.58 13.88 -12.24
C ILE A 279 15.35 13.03 -11.01
N SER A 280 14.14 13.12 -10.47
CA SER A 280 13.59 12.49 -9.25
C SER A 280 13.72 10.96 -9.15
N SER A 281 14.55 10.37 -10.01
CA SER A 281 14.71 8.96 -10.30
C SER A 281 16.10 8.61 -10.84
N ILE A 282 16.99 9.57 -11.12
CA ILE A 282 18.34 9.26 -11.59
C ILE A 282 19.27 8.98 -10.43
N VAL A 283 19.91 7.82 -10.53
CA VAL A 283 20.91 7.37 -9.58
C VAL A 283 22.16 6.91 -10.33
N PRO A 284 23.37 7.04 -9.75
CA PRO A 284 24.56 6.47 -10.34
C PRO A 284 24.45 4.94 -10.44
N ALA A 285 24.79 4.35 -11.59
CA ALA A 285 24.83 2.88 -11.74
C ALA A 285 25.82 2.22 -10.78
N ASN A 286 26.96 2.87 -10.57
CA ASN A 286 28.04 2.36 -9.74
C ASN A 286 27.64 2.45 -8.26
N PRO A 287 27.56 1.33 -7.52
CA PRO A 287 27.20 1.31 -6.10
C PRO A 287 28.09 2.18 -5.21
N ASN A 288 29.33 2.43 -5.63
CA ASN A 288 30.30 3.19 -4.85
C ASN A 288 30.35 4.67 -5.23
N ALA A 289 29.73 5.07 -6.33
CA ALA A 289 29.70 6.46 -6.77
C ALA A 289 28.70 7.29 -5.95
N ARG A 290 28.97 8.58 -5.83
CA ARG A 290 28.08 9.59 -5.27
C ARG A 290 27.84 10.70 -6.27
N TYR A 291 26.68 11.33 -6.16
CA TYR A 291 26.33 12.52 -6.93
C TYR A 291 27.32 13.69 -6.76
N ASP A 292 28.08 13.73 -5.64
CA ASP A 292 29.05 14.77 -5.33
C ASP A 292 30.52 14.38 -5.60
N ASP A 293 30.76 13.24 -6.26
CA ASP A 293 32.11 12.80 -6.67
C ASP A 293 32.62 13.64 -7.86
N ARG A 294 33.37 14.71 -7.58
CA ARG A 294 34.05 15.49 -8.63
C ARG A 294 35.21 14.69 -9.23
N GLN A 295 35.30 14.64 -10.56
CA GLN A 295 36.51 14.16 -11.22
C GLN A 295 37.67 15.13 -10.96
N VAL A 296 38.79 14.58 -10.48
CA VAL A 296 40.05 15.29 -10.27
C VAL A 296 41.11 14.71 -11.19
N ASP A 297 41.96 15.55 -11.76
CA ASP A 297 43.09 15.12 -12.58
C ASP A 297 44.18 14.43 -11.73
N ASP A 298 45.21 13.87 -12.39
CA ASP A 298 46.35 13.21 -11.73
C ASP A 298 47.11 14.13 -10.75
N ASP A 299 46.89 15.45 -10.83
CA ASP A 299 47.48 16.48 -9.95
C ASP A 299 46.51 16.94 -8.84
N GLY A 300 45.30 16.38 -8.77
CA GLY A 300 44.30 16.64 -7.74
C GLY A 300 43.48 17.92 -7.95
N PHE A 301 43.48 18.49 -9.15
CA PHE A 301 42.63 19.63 -9.52
C PHE A 301 41.30 19.17 -10.13
N PRO A 302 40.18 19.87 -9.87
CA PRO A 302 38.90 19.54 -10.49
C PRO A 302 39.02 19.62 -12.02
N ILE A 303 38.62 18.56 -12.72
CA ILE A 303 38.48 18.58 -14.18
C ILE A 303 37.24 19.44 -14.48
N GLU A 304 37.40 20.48 -15.29
CA GLU A 304 36.25 21.23 -15.83
C GLU A 304 35.52 20.34 -16.84
N ASP A 305 34.19 20.25 -16.72
CA ASP A 305 33.33 19.38 -17.52
C ASP A 305 33.47 19.65 -19.03
N ASP A 306 34.41 18.96 -19.70
CA ASP A 306 34.45 18.85 -21.16
C ASP A 306 33.53 17.69 -21.59
N ASP A 307 32.60 17.98 -22.52
CA ASP A 307 31.49 17.16 -23.05
C ASP A 307 31.86 15.76 -23.62
N GLU A 308 33.06 15.21 -23.40
CA GLU A 308 33.55 13.97 -24.04
C GLU A 308 33.79 12.78 -23.10
N HIS A 309 33.46 12.84 -21.80
CA HIS A 309 33.41 11.65 -20.94
C HIS A 309 31.96 11.23 -20.67
N GLU A 310 31.58 10.02 -21.10
CA GLU A 310 30.32 9.39 -20.67
C GLU A 310 30.34 9.30 -19.13
N PRO A 311 29.45 10.01 -18.41
CA PRO A 311 29.33 9.83 -16.96
C PRO A 311 29.02 8.36 -16.68
N ASP A 312 29.50 7.83 -15.54
CA ASP A 312 29.13 6.50 -15.02
C ASP A 312 27.62 6.30 -15.24
N VAL A 313 27.24 5.40 -16.17
CA VAL A 313 25.90 5.33 -16.80
C VAL A 313 24.80 5.69 -15.81
N GLU A 314 24.27 6.91 -15.91
CA GLU A 314 23.18 7.36 -15.05
C GLU A 314 21.94 6.50 -15.32
N ILE A 315 21.27 6.06 -14.24
CA ILE A 315 20.13 5.17 -14.32
C ILE A 315 18.89 5.90 -13.88
N SER A 316 17.96 6.13 -14.81
CA SER A 316 16.59 6.51 -14.46
C SER A 316 15.83 5.28 -13.92
N ILE A 317 15.39 5.38 -12.67
CA ILE A 317 14.52 4.41 -12.00
C ILE A 317 13.11 4.97 -12.05
N VAL A 318 12.38 4.54 -13.08
CA VAL A 318 11.21 5.25 -13.58
C VAL A 318 10.05 5.24 -12.59
N ASN A 319 10.01 4.37 -11.60
CA ASN A 319 8.97 4.41 -10.58
C ASN A 319 9.37 3.59 -9.35
N ILE A 320 9.01 4.11 -8.17
CA ILE A 320 8.81 3.29 -6.99
C ILE A 320 7.45 2.64 -7.21
N VAL A 321 7.44 1.34 -7.54
CA VAL A 321 6.22 0.57 -7.83
C VAL A 321 5.50 0.94 -9.14
N HIS A 322 6.13 0.73 -10.31
CA HIS A 322 5.33 0.56 -11.53
C HIS A 322 5.03 -0.92 -11.74
N PRO A 323 3.77 -1.31 -11.92
CA PRO A 323 3.43 -2.71 -11.83
C PRO A 323 3.66 -3.48 -13.15
N ASN A 324 3.89 -2.81 -14.27
CA ASN A 324 4.35 -3.47 -15.50
C ASN A 324 5.26 -2.54 -16.31
N PRO A 325 6.51 -2.31 -15.86
CA PRO A 325 7.44 -1.52 -16.63
C PRO A 325 7.70 -2.22 -17.98
N PRO A 326 7.71 -1.50 -19.11
CA PRO A 326 8.33 -2.00 -20.33
C PRO A 326 9.67 -2.69 -20.06
N PRO A 327 10.05 -3.74 -20.81
CA PRO A 327 11.28 -4.51 -20.54
C PRO A 327 12.57 -3.68 -20.45
N GLU A 328 12.57 -2.51 -21.05
CA GLU A 328 13.66 -1.53 -21.01
C GLU A 328 13.66 -0.63 -19.76
N TRP A 329 12.56 -0.57 -19.02
CA TRP A 329 12.45 0.24 -17.81
C TRP A 329 13.04 -0.43 -16.59
N ARG A 330 13.50 0.42 -15.68
CA ARG A 330 14.08 0.03 -14.39
C ARG A 330 13.21 0.57 -13.28
N TRP A 331 12.97 -0.24 -12.26
CA TRP A 331 12.11 0.11 -11.13
C TRP A 331 12.63 -0.55 -9.86
N GLY A 332 12.21 -0.01 -8.72
CA GLY A 332 12.61 -0.55 -7.43
C GLY A 332 12.26 0.31 -6.23
N PHE A 333 13.06 0.23 -5.17
CA PHE A 333 12.74 0.74 -3.84
C PHE A 333 13.84 1.64 -3.30
N LEU A 334 13.46 2.73 -2.62
CA LEU A 334 14.40 3.75 -2.15
C LEU A 334 14.72 3.61 -0.67
N PHE A 335 15.98 3.84 -0.33
CA PHE A 335 16.48 3.90 1.04
C PHE A 335 17.28 5.18 1.20
N HIS A 336 17.14 5.90 2.34
CA HIS A 336 18.14 6.91 2.68
C HIS A 336 19.53 6.25 2.74
N ASP A 337 20.59 6.94 2.31
CA ASP A 337 21.97 6.39 2.36
C ASP A 337 22.36 5.96 3.79
N VAL A 338 21.91 6.73 4.78
CA VAL A 338 22.10 6.41 6.21
C VAL A 338 21.29 5.19 6.66
N CYS A 339 20.06 5.02 6.15
CA CYS A 339 19.21 3.87 6.45
C CYS A 339 19.78 2.60 5.80
N TRP A 340 20.28 2.71 4.57
CA TRP A 340 21.00 1.64 3.89
C TRP A 340 22.24 1.20 4.67
N SER A 341 23.00 2.16 5.20
CA SER A 341 24.18 1.92 6.03
C SER A 341 23.82 1.22 7.35
N LEU A 342 22.68 1.59 7.95
CA LEU A 342 22.15 0.93 9.14
C LEU A 342 21.70 -0.51 8.87
N LEU A 343 21.00 -0.73 7.76
CA LEU A 343 20.54 -2.05 7.35
C LEU A 343 21.71 -2.99 7.02
N ASN A 344 22.82 -2.47 6.52
CA ASN A 344 24.02 -3.26 6.22
C ASN A 344 25.06 -3.24 7.35
N PHE A 345 24.66 -2.78 8.54
CA PHE A 345 25.57 -2.74 9.69
C PHE A 345 25.81 -4.16 10.23
N GLY A 346 27.06 -4.61 10.21
CA GLY A 346 27.46 -5.93 10.73
C GLY A 346 27.31 -7.05 9.70
N GLU A 347 26.09 -7.31 9.23
CA GLU A 347 25.80 -8.29 8.17
C GLU A 347 25.23 -7.58 6.94
N LYS A 348 25.71 -7.98 5.75
CA LYS A 348 25.17 -7.47 4.48
C LYS A 348 23.90 -8.23 4.14
N VAL A 349 22.86 -7.48 3.78
CA VAL A 349 21.61 -8.07 3.30
C VAL A 349 21.77 -8.65 1.89
N ASP A 350 21.08 -9.76 1.63
CA ASP A 350 20.96 -10.27 0.26
C ASP A 350 20.04 -9.35 -0.55
N LEU A 351 20.52 -8.87 -1.71
CA LEU A 351 19.77 -7.94 -2.53
C LEU A 351 18.54 -8.60 -3.17
N GLY A 352 18.65 -9.86 -3.57
CA GLY A 352 17.57 -10.62 -4.18
C GLY A 352 16.41 -10.79 -3.21
N ASP A 353 16.71 -11.22 -1.99
CA ASP A 353 15.72 -11.43 -0.94
C ASP A 353 15.09 -10.11 -0.48
N LEU A 354 15.90 -9.05 -0.31
CA LEU A 354 15.38 -7.72 0.02
C LEU A 354 14.42 -7.19 -1.05
N PHE A 355 14.77 -7.35 -2.33
CA PHE A 355 13.91 -6.89 -3.42
C PHE A 355 12.62 -7.72 -3.50
N ARG A 356 12.70 -9.05 -3.37
CA ARG A 356 11.52 -9.94 -3.37
C ARG A 356 10.58 -9.60 -2.22
N LEU A 357 11.12 -9.38 -1.02
CA LEU A 357 10.37 -8.94 0.14
C LEU A 357 9.58 -7.66 -0.19
N CYS A 358 10.27 -6.60 -0.62
CA CYS A 358 9.63 -5.34 -0.98
C CYS A 358 8.61 -5.50 -2.12
N ALA A 359 8.89 -6.33 -3.13
CA ALA A 359 8.00 -6.58 -4.26
C ALA A 359 6.73 -7.37 -3.89
N SER A 360 6.80 -8.17 -2.82
CA SER A 360 5.66 -8.92 -2.26
C SER A 360 4.83 -8.14 -1.24
N THR A 361 5.31 -6.99 -0.78
CA THR A 361 4.65 -6.22 0.28
C THR A 361 3.62 -5.24 -0.30
N PRO A 362 2.39 -5.19 0.26
CA PRO A 362 1.39 -4.22 -0.17
C PRO A 362 1.85 -2.78 0.00
N ILE A 363 1.34 -1.89 -0.84
CA ILE A 363 1.79 -0.50 -0.88
C ILE A 363 0.57 0.40 -0.66
N GLY A 364 0.58 1.15 0.43
CA GLY A 364 -0.49 2.08 0.77
C GLY A 364 -0.68 3.21 -0.25
N PRO A 365 -1.73 4.03 -0.08
CA PRO A 365 -2.07 5.09 -1.03
C PRO A 365 -1.03 6.21 -1.11
N ASP A 366 -0.19 6.34 -0.07
CA ASP A 366 0.96 7.26 -0.04
C ASP A 366 2.27 6.56 -0.48
N VAL A 367 2.21 5.38 -1.12
CA VAL A 367 3.38 4.62 -1.62
C VAL A 367 4.32 4.09 -0.51
N LEU A 368 3.81 4.00 0.71
CA LEU A 368 4.49 3.32 1.82
C LEU A 368 4.23 1.82 1.78
N LEU A 369 5.27 1.01 1.94
CA LEU A 369 5.16 -0.44 2.04
C LEU A 369 4.59 -0.84 3.41
N ASN A 370 3.56 -1.68 3.44
CA ASN A 370 2.98 -2.21 4.66
C ASN A 370 3.67 -3.51 5.08
N PHE A 371 4.76 -3.40 5.84
CA PHE A 371 5.45 -4.56 6.43
C PHE A 371 4.78 -5.09 7.71
N GLY A 372 3.64 -4.52 8.13
CA GLY A 372 2.97 -4.86 9.39
C GLY A 372 3.38 -4.04 10.59
N HIS A 373 3.92 -2.85 10.36
CA HIS A 373 4.34 -1.93 11.41
C HIS A 373 4.11 -0.47 11.02
N ASP A 374 4.05 0.41 12.02
CA ASP A 374 3.77 1.84 11.85
C ASP A 374 5.02 2.71 11.57
N TYR A 375 6.15 2.07 11.25
CA TYR A 375 7.46 2.70 11.09
C TYR A 375 7.91 3.48 12.34
N GLY A 376 7.53 3.03 13.54
CA GLY A 376 7.84 3.73 14.80
C GLY A 376 7.11 5.07 14.90
N GLY A 377 5.85 5.10 14.47
CA GLY A 377 4.95 6.26 14.55
C GLY A 377 5.04 7.26 13.39
N VAL A 378 5.56 6.86 12.22
CA VAL A 378 5.55 7.69 11.00
C VAL A 378 4.30 7.44 10.15
N ALA A 379 3.74 6.24 10.28
CA ALA A 379 2.54 5.81 9.60
C ALA A 379 1.46 5.38 10.61
N ALA A 380 0.27 5.14 10.11
CA ALA A 380 -0.81 4.50 10.86
C ALA A 380 -1.58 3.58 9.93
N GLN A 381 -2.18 2.55 10.52
CA GLN A 381 -3.14 1.70 9.83
C GLN A 381 -4.42 2.51 9.58
N ASP A 382 -4.94 2.37 8.38
CA ASP A 382 -6.24 2.85 7.93
C ASP A 382 -6.93 1.70 7.19
N TYR A 383 -8.18 1.88 6.80
CA TYR A 383 -8.95 0.82 6.16
C TYR A 383 -9.65 1.34 4.91
N GLU A 384 -9.41 0.65 3.79
CA GLU A 384 -10.20 0.81 2.57
C GLU A 384 -11.10 -0.42 2.40
N GLY A 385 -12.21 -0.41 3.13
CA GLY A 385 -13.10 -1.56 3.26
C GLY A 385 -12.58 -2.60 4.23
N SER A 386 -12.53 -3.88 3.85
CA SER A 386 -11.89 -4.92 4.66
C SER A 386 -10.38 -5.03 4.43
N ILE A 387 -9.82 -4.15 3.60
CA ILE A 387 -8.40 -4.10 3.32
C ILE A 387 -7.75 -3.10 4.28
N GLU A 388 -6.85 -3.62 5.10
CA GLU A 388 -5.96 -2.80 5.91
C GLU A 388 -4.90 -2.15 5.01
N VAL A 389 -4.78 -0.83 5.08
CA VAL A 389 -3.84 -0.04 4.29
C VAL A 389 -3.00 0.83 5.20
N LEU A 390 -1.73 0.99 4.86
CA LEU A 390 -0.82 1.82 5.65
C LEU A 390 -0.75 3.23 5.07
N VAL A 391 -1.09 4.24 5.88
CA VAL A 391 -1.08 5.65 5.47
C VAL A 391 -0.02 6.45 6.22
N SER A 392 0.59 7.43 5.54
CA SER A 392 1.55 8.31 6.21
C SER A 392 0.82 9.30 7.11
N LEU A 393 1.26 9.44 8.37
CA LEU A 393 0.77 10.51 9.25
C LEU A 393 1.27 11.90 8.82
N PHE A 394 2.30 11.96 7.98
CA PHE A 394 3.01 13.19 7.65
C PHE A 394 3.14 13.37 6.15
N ARG A 395 2.07 13.71 5.43
CA ARG A 395 2.15 13.96 3.97
C ARG A 395 3.07 15.12 3.56
N LYS A 396 3.20 16.14 4.41
CA LYS A 396 4.15 17.25 4.21
C LYS A 396 5.30 17.09 5.20
N ALA A 397 6.53 17.03 4.69
CA ALA A 397 7.71 16.81 5.53
C ALA A 397 7.90 17.89 6.63
N GLU A 398 7.46 19.12 6.37
CA GLU A 398 7.47 20.22 7.34
C GLU A 398 6.60 19.95 8.59
N LYS A 399 5.59 19.08 8.47
CA LYS A 399 4.74 18.66 9.59
C LYS A 399 5.38 17.58 10.44
N MET A 400 6.49 16.97 10.00
CA MET A 400 7.20 15.97 10.80
C MET A 400 7.91 16.63 11.99
N GLY A 401 7.77 16.02 13.16
CA GLY A 401 8.49 16.45 14.37
C GLY A 401 10.01 16.45 14.18
N GLU A 402 10.71 17.33 14.90
CA GLU A 402 12.18 17.49 14.79
C GLU A 402 12.94 16.19 15.04
N MET A 403 12.45 15.34 15.96
CA MET A 403 13.02 14.03 16.24
C MET A 403 13.08 13.15 14.98
N LEU A 404 11.99 13.06 14.22
CA LEU A 404 11.92 12.22 13.01
C LEU A 404 12.82 12.74 11.88
N ARG A 405 13.12 14.04 11.88
CA ARG A 405 13.98 14.72 10.90
C ARG A 405 15.47 14.71 11.28
N ALA A 406 15.83 14.28 12.49
CA ALA A 406 17.22 14.22 12.93
C ALA A 406 17.96 13.01 12.36
N ASN A 407 19.25 13.14 12.04
CA ASN A 407 20.06 12.05 11.47
C ASN A 407 20.16 10.86 12.46
N PRO A 408 19.69 9.65 12.09
CA PRO A 408 19.74 8.48 12.97
C PRO A 408 21.11 7.78 12.97
N PHE A 409 22.01 8.08 12.04
CA PHE A 409 23.30 7.39 11.91
C PHE A 409 24.45 8.23 12.47
N GLU A 410 24.62 9.46 11.98
CA GLU A 410 25.67 10.33 12.46
C GLU A 410 25.20 11.10 13.70
N ILE A 411 25.49 10.55 14.88
CA ILE A 411 25.05 11.12 16.17
C ILE A 411 26.25 11.78 16.88
N PRO A 412 26.39 13.13 16.85
CA PRO A 412 27.50 13.81 17.51
C PRO A 412 27.55 13.57 19.03
N ALA A 413 26.39 13.39 19.67
CA ALA A 413 26.30 13.08 21.10
C ALA A 413 26.94 11.73 21.45
N LEU A 414 26.77 10.72 20.59
CA LEU A 414 27.41 9.41 20.77
C LEU A 414 28.94 9.54 20.70
N LYS A 415 29.47 10.25 19.70
CA LYS A 415 30.91 10.54 19.59
C LYS A 415 31.43 11.27 20.83
N LYS A 416 30.68 12.24 21.37
CA LYS A 416 31.03 12.94 22.62
C LYS A 416 30.98 12.01 23.84
N ALA A 417 29.97 11.14 23.94
CA ALA A 417 29.82 10.19 25.05
C ALA A 417 30.97 9.17 25.07
N ILE A 418 31.35 8.63 23.92
CA ILE A 418 32.52 7.75 23.76
C ILE A 418 33.81 8.47 24.18
N ASN A 419 33.98 9.73 23.79
CA ASN A 419 35.16 10.51 24.18
C ASN A 419 35.16 10.90 25.68
N PHE A 420 34.00 11.16 26.27
CA PHE A 420 33.87 11.53 27.68
C PHE A 420 34.04 10.32 28.61
N SER A 421 33.54 9.14 28.22
CA SER A 421 33.73 7.91 28.99
C SER A 421 35.21 7.57 29.16
N ALA A 422 36.03 7.81 28.12
CA ALA A 422 37.48 7.70 28.18
C ALA A 422 38.13 8.65 29.22
N ARG A 423 37.51 9.80 29.51
CA ARG A 423 37.99 10.77 30.52
C ARG A 423 37.59 10.39 31.94
N MET A 424 36.36 9.88 32.15
CA MET A 424 35.89 9.44 33.47
C MET A 424 36.68 8.27 34.06
N GLN A 425 37.46 7.55 33.25
CA GLN A 425 38.41 6.55 33.74
C GLN A 425 39.46 7.09 34.72
N GLN A 426 39.72 8.40 34.74
CA GLN A 426 40.69 8.98 35.67
C GLN A 426 40.15 9.13 37.10
N ASP A 427 38.84 9.04 37.31
CA ASP A 427 38.21 9.07 38.64
C ASP A 427 37.72 7.66 39.01
N ALA A 428 38.48 6.98 39.88
CA ALA A 428 38.12 5.66 40.37
C ALA A 428 36.84 5.72 41.22
N PHE A 429 35.70 5.40 40.61
CA PHE A 429 34.41 5.24 41.32
C PHE A 429 34.39 3.92 42.12
N GLN A 430 35.13 3.88 43.22
CA GLN A 430 35.00 2.84 44.25
C GLN A 430 33.81 3.14 45.16
N SER A 431 32.60 2.79 44.73
CA SER A 431 31.48 2.61 45.67
C SER A 431 31.62 1.20 46.27
N ILE A 432 32.35 1.10 47.39
CA ILE A 432 32.37 -0.09 48.22
C ILE A 432 31.32 0.15 49.31
N LEU A 433 30.12 -0.41 49.13
CA LEU A 433 29.21 -0.60 50.25
C LEU A 433 29.78 -1.70 51.14
N ASP A 434 30.14 -1.35 52.37
CA ASP A 434 30.75 -2.25 53.33
C ASP A 434 29.77 -3.40 53.67
N ARG A 435 30.19 -4.65 53.40
CA ARG A 435 29.33 -5.86 53.57
C ARG A 435 28.94 -6.12 55.03
N SER A 436 29.58 -5.46 55.99
CA SER A 436 29.59 -5.86 57.39
C SER A 436 28.34 -5.48 58.22
N THR A 437 27.30 -4.89 57.64
CA THR A 437 26.18 -4.32 58.43
C THR A 437 24.77 -4.83 58.10
N LEU A 438 24.59 -5.81 57.21
CA LEU A 438 23.25 -6.29 56.84
C LEU A 438 23.13 -7.82 56.98
N SER A 439 22.30 -8.30 57.92
CA SER A 439 21.91 -9.73 57.98
C SER A 439 21.08 -10.06 56.74
N ALA A 440 21.64 -10.90 55.87
CA ALA A 440 21.04 -11.45 54.65
C ALA A 440 20.49 -12.88 54.87
N ASP A 441 20.48 -13.38 56.11
CA ASP A 441 20.17 -14.79 56.43
C ASP A 441 18.73 -15.22 56.08
N LYS A 442 17.83 -14.24 55.86
CA LYS A 442 16.45 -14.47 55.43
C LYS A 442 16.22 -14.27 53.93
N ASP A 443 17.22 -13.81 53.20
CA ASP A 443 17.14 -13.57 51.76
C ASP A 443 17.44 -14.89 51.02
N VAL A 444 16.49 -15.38 50.23
CA VAL A 444 16.61 -16.67 49.51
C VAL A 444 17.75 -16.65 48.50
N PHE A 445 18.15 -15.48 48.01
CA PHE A 445 19.27 -15.34 47.07
C PHE A 445 20.64 -15.48 47.74
N ASN A 446 20.71 -15.45 49.08
CA ASN A 446 21.97 -15.63 49.82
C ASN A 446 22.55 -17.05 49.66
N TYR A 447 21.75 -18.00 49.18
CA TYR A 447 22.19 -19.37 48.91
C TYR A 447 22.82 -19.55 47.53
N PHE A 448 22.73 -18.55 46.63
CA PHE A 448 23.33 -18.65 45.30
C PHE A 448 24.78 -18.18 45.29
N PRO A 449 25.64 -18.80 44.47
CA PRO A 449 27.00 -18.34 44.28
C PRO A 449 27.02 -17.01 43.50
N PRO A 450 28.05 -16.15 43.68
CA PRO A 450 28.14 -14.82 43.07
C PRO A 450 27.96 -14.82 41.54
N GLU A 451 28.42 -15.86 40.85
CA GLU A 451 28.34 -16.00 39.39
C GLU A 451 26.89 -16.13 38.91
N ILE A 452 26.03 -16.81 39.69
CA ILE A 452 24.61 -16.94 39.39
C ILE A 452 23.90 -15.62 39.66
N LEU A 453 24.24 -14.94 40.76
CA LEU A 453 23.72 -13.61 41.06
C LEU A 453 24.09 -12.60 39.96
N GLU A 454 25.34 -12.65 39.47
CA GLU A 454 25.80 -11.82 38.35
C GLU A 454 25.05 -12.14 37.05
N ASN A 455 24.83 -13.43 36.73
CA ASN A 455 24.04 -13.80 35.57
C ASN A 455 22.60 -13.27 35.66
N ILE A 456 21.94 -13.41 36.82
CA ILE A 456 20.58 -12.88 37.03
C ILE A 456 20.52 -11.39 36.69
N VAL A 457 21.42 -10.57 37.23
CA VAL A 457 21.40 -9.12 36.92
C VAL A 457 21.81 -8.82 35.47
N THR A 458 22.62 -9.67 34.84
CA THR A 458 23.06 -9.50 33.45
C THR A 458 21.91 -9.74 32.46
N PHE A 459 21.02 -10.70 32.73
CA PHE A 459 19.86 -11.02 31.88
C PHE A 459 18.64 -10.13 32.14
N LEU A 460 18.48 -9.60 33.36
CA LEU A 460 17.32 -8.79 33.69
C LEU A 460 17.41 -7.38 33.08
N PRO A 461 16.30 -6.80 32.59
CA PRO A 461 16.20 -5.38 32.26
C PRO A 461 16.58 -4.49 33.45
N SER A 462 17.11 -3.30 33.19
CA SER A 462 17.57 -2.41 34.27
C SER A 462 16.47 -1.97 35.26
N PRO A 463 15.20 -1.75 34.85
CA PRO A 463 14.11 -1.52 35.80
C PRO A 463 13.88 -2.70 36.76
N ASP A 464 14.05 -3.93 36.27
CA ASP A 464 13.90 -5.14 37.08
C ASP A 464 15.09 -5.33 38.00
N VAL A 465 16.30 -5.02 37.54
CA VAL A 465 17.50 -4.97 38.39
C VAL A 465 17.33 -3.92 39.49
N HIS A 466 16.78 -2.74 39.18
CA HIS A 466 16.48 -1.73 40.18
C HIS A 466 15.48 -2.26 41.23
N SER A 467 14.37 -2.84 40.77
CA SER A 467 13.33 -3.42 41.63
C SER A 467 13.88 -4.56 42.49
N LEU A 468 14.71 -5.44 41.91
CA LEU A 468 15.36 -6.55 42.60
C LEU A 468 16.34 -6.05 43.66
N ARG A 469 17.10 -4.99 43.38
CA ARG A 469 18.01 -4.36 44.36
C ARG A 469 17.26 -3.64 45.48
N LEU A 470 16.05 -3.14 45.24
CA LEU A 470 15.18 -2.60 46.29
C LEU A 470 14.56 -3.71 47.15
N ALA A 471 14.24 -4.85 46.55
CA ALA A 471 13.58 -5.98 47.21
C ALA A 471 14.54 -6.92 47.96
N SER A 472 15.77 -7.09 47.47
CA SER A 472 16.76 -8.04 48.00
C SER A 472 18.02 -7.34 48.51
N ARG A 473 18.40 -7.65 49.75
CA ARG A 473 19.63 -7.12 50.37
C ARG A 473 20.89 -7.71 49.73
N VAL A 474 20.81 -8.95 49.26
CA VAL A 474 21.90 -9.62 48.54
C VAL A 474 22.20 -8.84 47.25
N PHE A 475 21.19 -8.54 46.44
CA PHE A 475 21.37 -7.74 45.23
C PHE A 475 21.69 -6.26 45.51
N ALA A 476 21.14 -5.67 46.57
CA ALA A 476 21.46 -4.29 46.97
C ALA A 476 22.97 -4.07 47.20
N THR A 477 23.66 -5.08 47.73
CA THR A 477 25.11 -5.05 48.01
C THR A 477 25.97 -5.64 46.88
N LEU A 478 25.35 -6.21 45.84
CA LEU A 478 26.06 -6.76 44.68
C LEU A 478 26.66 -5.63 43.83
N SER A 479 27.96 -5.71 43.56
CA SER A 479 28.65 -4.82 42.61
C SER A 479 28.26 -5.15 41.18
N LEU A 480 27.87 -4.15 40.39
CA LEU A 480 27.61 -4.32 38.96
C LEU A 480 28.93 -4.29 38.19
N SER A 481 29.31 -5.44 37.63
CA SER A 481 30.55 -5.64 36.88
C SER A 481 30.48 -5.04 35.47
N GLU A 482 31.62 -4.95 34.78
CA GLU A 482 31.65 -4.58 33.36
C GLU A 482 30.82 -5.55 32.49
N ARG A 483 30.69 -6.84 32.86
CA ARG A 483 29.82 -7.80 32.16
C ARG A 483 28.35 -7.37 32.19
N PHE A 484 27.87 -6.90 33.34
CA PHE A 484 26.53 -6.32 33.44
C PHE A 484 26.37 -5.08 32.56
N TRP A 485 27.37 -4.18 32.55
CA TRP A 485 27.29 -2.96 31.74
C TRP A 485 27.37 -3.22 30.24
N VAL A 486 28.15 -4.23 29.81
CA VAL A 486 28.16 -4.73 28.42
C VAL A 486 26.77 -5.21 28.03
N SER A 487 26.06 -5.95 28.89
CA SER A 487 24.73 -6.48 28.54
C SER A 487 23.68 -5.40 28.35
N ARG A 488 23.91 -4.16 28.79
CA ARG A 488 22.97 -3.05 28.50
C ARG A 488 22.98 -2.62 27.03
N PHE A 489 23.99 -3.03 26.27
CA PHE A 489 24.14 -2.76 24.84
C PHE A 489 23.84 -3.99 23.97
N THR A 490 23.62 -5.16 24.57
CA THR A 490 23.24 -6.35 23.83
C THR A 490 21.75 -6.31 23.47
N GLU A 491 21.35 -7.16 22.53
CA GLU A 491 19.97 -7.29 22.07
C GLU A 491 18.96 -7.37 23.24
N GLY A 492 17.82 -6.68 23.06
CA GLY A 492 16.74 -6.65 24.05
C GLY A 492 16.96 -5.71 25.25
N HIS A 493 18.08 -4.97 25.28
CA HIS A 493 18.43 -4.07 26.38
C HIS A 493 18.46 -2.58 25.96
N GLU A 494 18.74 -1.71 26.93
CA GLU A 494 18.51 -0.26 26.86
C GLU A 494 19.17 0.47 25.68
N PHE A 495 20.36 0.00 25.25
CA PHE A 495 21.17 0.60 24.19
C PHE A 495 21.48 -0.39 23.06
N ASP A 496 20.60 -1.38 22.84
CA ASP A 496 20.74 -2.36 21.74
C ASP A 496 20.85 -1.70 20.36
N PHE A 497 20.33 -0.48 20.22
CA PHE A 497 20.39 0.35 19.01
C PHE A 497 21.75 0.97 18.68
N LEU A 498 22.78 0.65 19.45
CA LEU A 498 24.16 1.12 19.25
C LEU A 498 25.13 -0.04 19.00
N PRO A 499 24.90 -0.92 18.01
CA PRO A 499 25.76 -2.09 17.76
C PRO A 499 27.22 -1.72 17.46
N GLU A 500 27.50 -0.51 16.96
CA GLU A 500 28.84 -0.04 16.61
C GLU A 500 29.80 0.04 17.78
N VAL A 501 29.28 0.13 19.01
CA VAL A 501 30.10 0.10 20.23
C VAL A 501 30.83 -1.23 20.39
N PHE A 502 30.37 -2.32 19.77
CA PHE A 502 31.08 -3.60 19.79
C PHE A 502 32.20 -3.69 18.76
N ALA A 503 32.10 -2.95 17.65
CA ALA A 503 33.18 -2.86 16.66
C ALA A 503 34.37 -2.04 17.20
N THR A 504 34.08 -1.02 18.01
CA THR A 504 35.09 -0.27 18.77
C THR A 504 34.72 -0.22 20.26
N PRO A 505 34.99 -1.30 21.02
CA PRO A 505 34.63 -1.40 22.44
C PRO A 505 35.18 -0.24 23.26
N PRO A 506 34.36 0.37 24.14
CA PRO A 506 34.85 1.36 25.10
C PRO A 506 35.78 0.69 26.12
N THR A 507 36.66 1.50 26.72
CA THR A 507 37.54 1.05 27.79
C THR A 507 36.81 0.84 29.12
N SER A 508 35.64 1.46 29.32
CA SER A 508 34.67 1.13 30.39
C SER A 508 33.24 1.29 29.88
N TRP A 509 32.50 0.19 29.92
CA TRP A 509 31.08 0.12 29.55
C TRP A 509 30.20 0.87 30.55
N ARG A 510 30.55 0.83 31.84
CA ARG A 510 29.87 1.61 32.86
C ARG A 510 29.95 3.11 32.58
N ALA A 511 31.14 3.60 32.26
CA ALA A 511 31.34 5.02 31.98
C ALA A 511 30.58 5.44 30.73
N LEU A 512 30.60 4.61 29.67
CA LEU A 512 29.81 4.87 28.47
C LEU A 512 28.31 4.91 28.77
N PHE A 513 27.80 3.93 29.51
CA PHE A 513 26.40 3.86 29.93
C PHE A 513 25.95 5.14 30.64
N LEU A 514 26.69 5.57 31.67
CA LEU A 514 26.37 6.80 32.42
C LEU A 514 26.46 8.04 31.53
N SER A 515 27.45 8.10 30.64
CA SER A 515 27.63 9.21 29.71
C SER A 515 26.46 9.32 28.73
N LEU A 516 25.98 8.17 28.23
CA LEU A 516 24.82 8.10 27.35
C LEU A 516 23.55 8.48 28.09
N HIS A 517 23.33 8.03 29.33
CA HIS A 517 22.17 8.49 30.09
C HIS A 517 22.14 10.01 30.33
N ILE A 518 23.30 10.64 30.48
CA ILE A 518 23.40 12.10 30.63
C ILE A 518 23.19 12.83 29.30
N SER A 519 23.60 12.24 28.17
CA SER A 519 23.62 12.91 26.85
C SER A 519 22.51 12.50 25.89
N ALA A 520 21.88 11.35 26.08
CA ALA A 520 20.88 10.78 25.20
C ALA A 520 19.49 11.35 25.45
N SER A 521 19.16 11.75 26.68
CA SER A 521 17.83 12.27 27.02
C SER A 521 17.44 13.55 26.27
N ASP A 522 18.43 14.29 25.75
CA ASP A 522 18.23 15.56 25.04
C ASP A 522 18.73 15.53 23.58
N ASN A 523 18.98 14.35 22.97
CA ASN A 523 19.48 14.25 21.60
C ASN A 523 18.48 13.62 20.61
N MET A 524 17.97 14.44 19.69
CA MET A 524 17.00 14.03 18.68
C MET A 524 17.49 12.90 17.75
N GLY A 525 18.76 12.89 17.36
CA GLY A 525 19.33 11.84 16.50
C GLY A 525 19.38 10.48 17.21
N MET A 526 19.70 10.49 18.52
CA MET A 526 19.66 9.29 19.35
C MET A 526 18.23 8.74 19.49
N SER A 527 17.25 9.62 19.70
CA SER A 527 15.84 9.23 19.76
C SER A 527 15.35 8.65 18.42
N ASN A 528 15.74 9.26 17.29
CA ASN A 528 15.40 8.72 15.97
C ASN A 528 16.09 7.37 15.70
N ARG A 529 17.35 7.22 16.11
CA ARG A 529 18.07 5.95 16.02
C ARG A 529 17.37 4.84 16.81
N LYS A 530 16.95 5.14 18.04
CA LYS A 530 16.17 4.21 18.87
C LYS A 530 14.83 3.82 18.24
N ARG A 531 14.20 4.72 17.48
CA ARG A 531 12.99 4.43 16.68
C ARG A 531 13.28 3.54 15.48
N VAL A 532 14.34 3.82 14.72
CA VAL A 532 14.65 3.11 13.46
C VAL A 532 15.23 1.71 13.72
N TRP A 533 15.92 1.50 14.84
CA TRP A 533 16.62 0.23 15.08
C TRP A 533 15.71 -1.00 15.16
N PRO A 534 14.55 -0.99 15.84
CA PRO A 534 13.58 -2.08 15.75
C PRO A 534 13.25 -2.45 14.30
N LEU A 535 13.02 -1.46 13.43
CA LEU A 535 12.74 -1.70 12.00
C LEU A 535 13.91 -2.39 11.28
N VAL A 536 15.16 -2.06 11.63
CA VAL A 536 16.33 -2.77 11.09
C VAL A 536 16.32 -4.24 11.52
N LYS A 537 15.99 -4.50 12.79
CA LYS A 537 15.93 -5.88 13.32
C LYS A 537 14.82 -6.67 12.63
N ASP A 538 13.64 -6.08 12.43
CA ASP A 538 12.52 -6.73 11.73
C ASP A 538 12.93 -7.16 10.31
N PHE A 539 13.65 -6.30 9.59
CA PHE A 539 14.23 -6.64 8.29
C PHE A 539 15.26 -7.77 8.38
N HIS A 540 16.20 -7.72 9.33
CA HIS A 540 17.20 -8.77 9.51
C HIS A 540 16.59 -10.12 9.89
N GLU A 541 15.57 -10.12 10.76
CA GLU A 541 14.86 -11.33 11.17
C GLU A 541 14.08 -11.93 9.99
N THR A 542 13.38 -11.10 9.22
CA THR A 542 12.62 -11.56 8.04
C THR A 542 13.54 -12.08 6.94
N LEU A 543 14.59 -11.34 6.59
CA LEU A 543 15.57 -11.75 5.58
C LEU A 543 16.40 -12.96 6.04
N GLY A 544 16.66 -13.08 7.33
CA GLY A 544 17.32 -14.25 7.91
C GLY A 544 16.51 -15.54 7.72
N GLN A 545 15.18 -15.44 7.70
CA GLN A 545 14.30 -16.58 7.38
C GLN A 545 14.30 -16.92 5.87
N MET A 546 14.55 -15.95 4.98
CA MET A 546 14.65 -16.17 3.52
C MET A 546 15.95 -16.85 3.10
N LYS A 547 17.02 -16.56 3.84
CA LYS A 547 18.38 -16.94 3.48
C LYS A 547 18.53 -18.45 3.32
N ASP A 548 18.99 -18.87 2.14
CA ASP A 548 19.22 -20.27 1.77
C ASP A 548 17.94 -21.15 1.83
N VAL A 549 16.75 -20.56 1.62
CA VAL A 549 15.46 -21.27 1.60
C VAL A 549 14.83 -21.23 0.20
N ASP A 550 14.81 -22.38 -0.47
CA ASP A 550 14.19 -22.53 -1.79
C ASP A 550 12.67 -22.77 -1.72
N CYS A 551 11.94 -22.26 -2.71
CA CYS A 551 10.52 -22.57 -2.91
C CYS A 551 10.36 -23.91 -3.67
N LEU A 552 10.09 -24.99 -2.94
CA LEU A 552 10.06 -26.37 -3.44
C LEU A 552 8.75 -26.73 -4.15
N GLY A 553 8.81 -27.78 -4.97
CA GLY A 553 7.70 -28.30 -5.79
C GLY A 553 7.94 -28.13 -7.29
N ASN A 554 7.03 -28.63 -8.13
CA ASN A 554 7.14 -28.49 -9.58
C ASN A 554 6.77 -27.06 -10.01
N VAL A 555 7.58 -26.44 -10.86
CA VAL A 555 7.48 -25.01 -11.20
C VAL A 555 6.36 -24.76 -12.23
N ILE A 556 5.58 -23.69 -12.03
CA ILE A 556 4.57 -23.17 -12.97
C ILE A 556 5.00 -21.76 -13.40
N ASN A 557 4.76 -21.43 -14.67
CA ASN A 557 4.95 -20.09 -15.20
C ASN A 557 4.27 -19.01 -14.35
N THR A 558 5.04 -18.00 -13.95
CA THR A 558 4.56 -16.73 -13.39
C THR A 558 5.21 -15.57 -14.15
N ALA A 559 4.77 -14.35 -13.88
CA ALA A 559 5.39 -13.16 -14.47
C ALA A 559 6.86 -12.95 -14.03
N PHE A 560 7.26 -13.55 -12.90
CA PHE A 560 8.63 -13.51 -12.36
C PHE A 560 9.43 -14.80 -12.62
N GLU A 561 8.79 -15.87 -13.09
CA GLU A 561 9.42 -17.10 -13.57
C GLU A 561 8.94 -17.42 -15.01
N PRO A 562 9.22 -16.52 -16.00
CA PRO A 562 8.63 -16.60 -17.33
C PRO A 562 9.10 -17.80 -18.18
N GLU A 563 10.24 -18.39 -17.81
CA GLU A 563 10.81 -19.56 -18.49
C GLU A 563 10.21 -20.90 -18.01
N ALA A 564 9.40 -20.88 -16.95
CA ALA A 564 8.79 -22.09 -16.43
C ALA A 564 7.63 -22.61 -17.32
N PRO A 565 7.26 -23.90 -17.22
CA PRO A 565 6.17 -24.48 -18.01
C PRO A 565 4.84 -23.74 -17.83
N LYS A 566 4.13 -23.48 -18.93
CA LYS A 566 2.90 -22.67 -18.96
C LYS A 566 1.65 -23.36 -18.41
N SER A 567 1.68 -24.67 -18.25
CA SER A 567 0.48 -25.44 -17.90
C SER A 567 0.81 -26.52 -16.89
N ILE A 568 -0.07 -26.65 -15.90
CA ILE A 568 -0.25 -27.89 -15.16
C ILE A 568 -0.72 -29.01 -16.11
N PRO A 569 -0.55 -30.29 -15.75
CA PRO A 569 -1.07 -31.42 -16.54
C PRO A 569 -2.57 -31.26 -16.83
N GLU A 570 -3.02 -31.67 -18.04
CA GLU A 570 -4.42 -31.51 -18.49
C GLU A 570 -5.40 -32.16 -17.50
N ARG A 571 -6.09 -31.33 -16.71
CA ARG A 571 -7.02 -31.70 -15.64
C ARG A 571 -8.26 -30.81 -15.69
N GLU A 572 -9.29 -31.22 -14.95
CA GLU A 572 -10.49 -30.43 -14.65
C GLU A 572 -10.13 -29.10 -13.93
N PRO A 573 -11.01 -28.08 -13.90
CA PRO A 573 -10.71 -26.78 -13.30
C PRO A 573 -10.26 -26.86 -11.83
N LEU A 574 -9.42 -25.93 -11.40
CA LEU A 574 -8.98 -25.85 -10.00
C LEU A 574 -10.02 -25.18 -9.11
N ILE A 575 -10.01 -25.53 -7.82
CA ILE A 575 -10.70 -24.80 -6.76
C ILE A 575 -9.64 -24.28 -5.80
N SER A 576 -9.61 -22.95 -5.62
CA SER A 576 -8.61 -22.25 -4.80
C SER A 576 -9.21 -21.72 -3.52
N ALA A 577 -8.44 -21.76 -2.43
CA ALA A 577 -8.57 -20.85 -1.32
C ALA A 577 -7.57 -19.71 -1.53
N GLU A 578 -8.07 -18.48 -1.60
CA GLU A 578 -7.30 -17.25 -1.76
C GLU A 578 -8.19 -16.08 -1.33
N ARG A 579 -7.58 -14.94 -1.02
CA ARG A 579 -8.30 -13.67 -0.81
C ARG A 579 -7.82 -12.62 -1.81
N TYR A 580 -7.13 -11.57 -1.38
CA TYR A 580 -6.77 -10.45 -2.24
C TYR A 580 -5.46 -10.73 -2.97
N ILE A 581 -5.51 -11.53 -4.03
CA ILE A 581 -4.34 -11.76 -4.89
C ILE A 581 -4.30 -10.70 -5.98
N SER A 582 -3.22 -9.92 -5.98
CA SER A 582 -2.95 -8.92 -7.00
C SER A 582 -2.24 -9.56 -8.20
N GLU A 583 -2.70 -9.20 -9.40
CA GLU A 583 -1.96 -9.44 -10.62
C GLU A 583 -0.66 -8.63 -10.62
N HIS A 584 0.41 -9.21 -11.15
CA HIS A 584 1.74 -8.56 -11.28
C HIS A 584 1.65 -7.11 -11.76
N ALA A 585 0.78 -6.84 -12.74
CA ALA A 585 0.58 -5.57 -13.42
C ALA A 585 -0.27 -4.53 -12.66
N THR A 586 -0.59 -4.76 -11.37
CA THR A 586 -1.34 -3.80 -10.56
C THR A 586 -0.58 -3.30 -9.33
N HIS A 587 -0.73 -2.00 -9.03
CA HIS A 587 -0.49 -1.46 -7.69
C HIS A 587 -1.48 -2.13 -6.75
N PHE A 588 -1.02 -2.63 -5.60
CA PHE A 588 -1.86 -3.40 -4.69
C PHE A 588 -1.75 -2.86 -3.28
N MET A 589 -2.86 -2.30 -2.81
CA MET A 589 -2.93 -1.61 -1.53
C MET A 589 -3.09 -2.56 -0.33
N GLY A 590 -3.55 -3.78 -0.59
CA GLY A 590 -3.54 -4.86 0.38
C GLY A 590 -3.57 -6.22 -0.30
N GLY A 591 -3.48 -7.25 0.53
CA GLY A 591 -3.43 -8.63 0.09
C GLY A 591 -2.02 -9.11 -0.22
N SER A 592 -1.83 -9.80 -1.35
CA SER A 592 -0.53 -10.38 -1.70
C SER A 592 -0.27 -10.39 -3.20
N ARG A 593 1.01 -10.36 -3.56
CA ARG A 593 1.47 -10.52 -4.94
C ARG A 593 2.14 -11.87 -5.12
N VAL A 594 1.69 -12.61 -6.14
CA VAL A 594 2.27 -13.91 -6.50
C VAL A 594 3.62 -13.69 -7.19
N LEU A 595 4.69 -14.21 -6.58
CA LEU A 595 6.00 -14.29 -7.19
C LEU A 595 6.24 -15.67 -7.81
N ARG A 596 5.83 -16.73 -7.10
CA ARG A 596 6.10 -18.13 -7.48
C ARG A 596 4.82 -18.96 -7.44
N ALA A 597 4.75 -19.95 -8.32
CA ALA A 597 3.68 -20.95 -8.31
C ALA A 597 4.29 -22.34 -8.43
N ARG A 598 3.79 -23.27 -7.61
CA ARG A 598 4.31 -24.64 -7.49
C ARG A 598 3.16 -25.64 -7.49
N PHE A 599 3.44 -26.88 -7.88
CA PHE A 599 2.49 -27.98 -7.72
C PHE A 599 3.14 -29.30 -7.34
N VAL A 600 2.33 -30.18 -6.75
CA VAL A 600 2.65 -31.58 -6.47
C VAL A 600 1.52 -32.45 -6.97
N GLU A 601 1.88 -33.58 -7.59
CA GLU A 601 0.94 -34.58 -8.08
C GLU A 601 1.02 -35.86 -7.27
N PHE A 602 -0.14 -36.46 -7.01
CA PHE A 602 -0.26 -37.73 -6.33
C PHE A 602 -0.80 -38.78 -7.31
N PRO A 603 -0.05 -39.85 -7.61
CA PRO A 603 -0.46 -40.87 -8.57
C PRO A 603 -1.75 -41.63 -8.19
N GLN A 604 -2.08 -41.65 -6.89
CA GLN A 604 -3.28 -42.22 -6.31
C GLN A 604 -3.91 -41.19 -5.35
N LYS A 605 -5.03 -41.55 -4.70
CA LYS A 605 -5.60 -40.72 -3.64
C LYS A 605 -4.51 -40.38 -2.61
N LEU A 606 -4.51 -39.14 -2.13
CA LEU A 606 -3.57 -38.62 -1.15
C LEU A 606 -3.63 -39.45 0.15
N ASN A 607 -2.78 -40.47 0.26
CA ASN A 607 -2.67 -41.34 1.42
C ASN A 607 -1.38 -40.99 2.17
N ILE A 608 -1.47 -40.01 3.08
CA ILE A 608 -0.33 -39.49 3.82
C ILE A 608 -0.32 -40.05 5.24
N MET A 609 0.86 -40.48 5.68
CA MET A 609 1.12 -40.94 7.04
C MET A 609 1.47 -39.76 7.95
N LEU A 610 2.21 -38.78 7.41
CA LEU A 610 2.61 -37.58 8.13
C LEU A 610 2.52 -36.37 7.20
N MET A 611 1.91 -35.30 7.69
CA MET A 611 1.96 -33.97 7.08
C MET A 611 2.74 -33.05 8.01
N SER A 612 3.63 -32.23 7.45
CA SER A 612 4.31 -31.18 8.21
C SER A 612 4.04 -29.84 7.57
N VAL A 613 3.82 -28.83 8.40
CA VAL A 613 3.49 -27.46 7.99
C VAL A 613 4.63 -26.57 8.46
N SER A 614 5.25 -25.88 7.50
CA SER A 614 6.32 -24.92 7.75
C SER A 614 5.71 -23.54 7.93
N PHE A 615 6.21 -22.79 8.91
CA PHE A 615 5.78 -21.43 9.21
C PHE A 615 6.88 -20.41 8.92
N VAL A 616 6.50 -19.15 8.82
CA VAL A 616 7.40 -17.99 8.75
C VAL A 616 6.81 -16.87 9.61
N HIS A 617 7.68 -16.19 10.33
CA HIS A 617 7.30 -15.07 11.19
C HIS A 617 7.51 -13.75 10.46
N THR A 618 6.49 -12.90 10.46
CA THR A 618 6.52 -11.53 9.94
C THR A 618 6.03 -10.57 11.02
N PRO A 619 6.23 -9.25 10.88
CA PRO A 619 5.66 -8.29 11.84
C PRO A 619 4.12 -8.35 11.93
N ASP A 620 3.44 -8.76 10.84
CA ASP A 620 1.99 -9.05 10.77
C ASP A 620 1.58 -10.37 11.44
N GLY A 621 2.54 -11.11 11.99
CA GLY A 621 2.35 -12.40 12.64
C GLY A 621 2.85 -13.59 11.82
N GLU A 622 2.46 -14.78 12.26
CA GLU A 622 2.91 -16.05 11.71
C GLU A 622 2.05 -16.49 10.51
N TYR A 623 2.69 -17.03 9.47
CA TYR A 623 2.04 -17.53 8.26
C TYR A 623 2.60 -18.88 7.83
N ILE A 624 1.76 -19.68 7.16
CA ILE A 624 2.19 -20.92 6.53
C ILE A 624 3.09 -20.59 5.32
N SER A 625 4.29 -21.15 5.31
CA SER A 625 5.30 -20.94 4.27
C SER A 625 5.47 -22.13 3.32
N GLY A 626 5.15 -23.33 3.77
CA GLY A 626 5.22 -24.53 2.94
C GLY A 626 4.62 -25.76 3.61
N LEU A 627 4.42 -26.80 2.80
CA LEU A 627 3.83 -28.07 3.18
C LEU A 627 4.76 -29.21 2.80
N MET A 628 4.85 -30.22 3.67
CA MET A 628 5.57 -31.46 3.43
C MET A 628 4.66 -32.65 3.67
N PHE A 629 4.73 -33.63 2.78
CA PHE A 629 3.92 -34.83 2.81
C PHE A 629 4.81 -36.06 2.81
N ILE A 630 4.50 -37.02 3.68
CA ILE A 630 5.07 -38.37 3.65
C ILE A 630 3.93 -39.34 3.38
N GLY A 631 3.94 -39.94 2.20
CA GLY A 631 2.99 -40.96 1.78
C GLY A 631 3.14 -42.26 2.58
N ALA A 632 2.07 -43.06 2.65
CA ALA A 632 2.11 -44.40 3.24
C ALA A 632 3.06 -45.37 2.51
N ASP A 633 3.38 -45.08 1.26
CA ASP A 633 4.40 -45.76 0.44
C ASP A 633 5.84 -45.29 0.75
N GLY A 634 6.00 -44.31 1.63
CA GLY A 634 7.27 -43.68 1.98
C GLY A 634 7.73 -42.60 0.99
N VAL A 635 6.91 -42.24 -0.01
CA VAL A 635 7.23 -41.14 -0.94
C VAL A 635 7.15 -39.82 -0.20
N PHE A 636 8.15 -38.97 -0.45
CA PHE A 636 8.29 -37.64 0.14
C PHE A 636 8.03 -36.58 -0.92
N GLU A 637 7.13 -35.64 -0.62
CA GLU A 637 6.84 -34.50 -1.47
C GLU A 637 6.83 -33.21 -0.64
N SER A 638 7.31 -32.11 -1.22
CA SER A 638 7.36 -30.80 -0.57
C SER A 638 6.90 -29.69 -1.50
N LEU A 639 6.24 -28.68 -0.93
CA LEU A 639 5.60 -27.59 -1.64
C LEU A 639 5.81 -26.28 -0.89
N GLY A 640 6.45 -25.29 -1.50
CA GLY A 640 6.72 -23.99 -0.88
C GLY A 640 8.04 -23.90 -0.12
N TYR A 641 8.16 -22.91 0.76
CA TYR A 641 9.36 -22.63 1.55
C TYR A 641 9.38 -23.48 2.82
N THR A 642 10.52 -24.07 3.16
CA THR A 642 10.62 -25.04 4.27
C THR A 642 11.61 -24.58 5.35
N HIS A 643 11.09 -24.17 6.50
CA HIS A 643 11.86 -23.71 7.67
C HIS A 643 11.94 -24.82 8.72
N LYS A 644 13.03 -25.58 8.73
CA LYS A 644 13.15 -26.80 9.57
C LYS A 644 12.96 -26.57 11.07
N SER A 645 13.27 -25.37 11.57
CA SER A 645 13.11 -24.99 12.98
C SER A 645 11.70 -24.52 13.35
N GLN A 646 10.83 -24.28 12.36
CA GLN A 646 9.48 -23.75 12.51
C GLN A 646 8.50 -24.68 11.77
N MET A 647 8.50 -25.96 12.14
CA MET A 647 7.58 -26.95 11.58
C MET A 647 6.67 -27.53 12.65
N GLU A 648 5.39 -27.63 12.32
CA GLU A 648 4.41 -28.39 13.07
C GLU A 648 4.02 -29.66 12.31
N HIS A 649 3.68 -30.71 13.06
CA HIS A 649 3.42 -32.03 12.50
C HIS A 649 1.97 -32.44 12.75
N ILE A 650 1.26 -32.76 11.68
CA ILE A 650 -0.08 -33.33 11.69
C ILE A 650 0.05 -34.84 11.42
N THR A 651 -0.22 -35.64 12.45
CA THR A 651 -0.24 -37.11 12.32
C THR A 651 -1.66 -37.57 12.04
N LEU A 652 -1.83 -38.39 11.00
CA LEU A 652 -3.11 -38.99 10.65
C LEU A 652 -3.11 -40.48 11.04
N PRO A 653 -4.29 -41.07 11.33
CA PRO A 653 -4.38 -42.50 11.59
C PRO A 653 -3.89 -43.33 10.40
N GLU A 654 -3.20 -44.43 10.68
CA GLU A 654 -2.89 -45.45 9.67
C GLU A 654 -4.21 -45.92 9.03
N ASP A 655 -4.24 -46.03 7.70
CA ASP A 655 -5.37 -46.42 6.84
C ASP A 655 -6.38 -45.34 6.40
N GLN A 656 -6.24 -44.07 6.82
CA GLN A 656 -7.14 -43.00 6.35
C GLN A 656 -6.52 -42.15 5.22
N CYS A 657 -7.23 -42.04 4.08
CA CYS A 657 -6.86 -41.11 3.00
C CYS A 657 -7.31 -39.68 3.32
N VAL A 658 -6.54 -38.69 2.86
CA VAL A 658 -6.90 -37.27 2.91
C VAL A 658 -7.82 -36.95 1.74
N LYS A 659 -9.01 -36.46 2.08
CA LYS A 659 -10.02 -35.97 1.11
C LYS A 659 -9.88 -34.49 0.83
N GLY A 660 -9.29 -33.74 1.75
CA GLY A 660 -9.25 -32.30 1.66
C GLY A 660 -8.46 -31.63 2.75
N PHE A 661 -8.50 -30.31 2.73
CA PHE A 661 -7.96 -29.45 3.78
C PHE A 661 -9.02 -28.47 4.26
N GLU A 662 -9.03 -28.18 5.56
CA GLU A 662 -9.67 -26.98 6.10
C GLU A 662 -8.57 -25.96 6.36
N VAL A 663 -8.75 -24.75 5.85
CA VAL A 663 -7.74 -23.68 5.91
C VAL A 663 -8.34 -22.44 6.53
N ALA A 664 -7.54 -21.73 7.33
CA ALA A 664 -7.86 -20.43 7.89
C ALA A 664 -6.90 -19.39 7.30
N LEU A 665 -7.43 -18.30 6.74
CA LEU A 665 -6.64 -17.30 6.01
C LEU A 665 -7.17 -15.88 6.19
N ASP A 666 -6.24 -14.94 6.37
CA ASP A 666 -6.54 -13.51 6.33
C ASP A 666 -6.34 -12.96 4.90
N VAL A 667 -6.33 -11.63 4.75
CA VAL A 667 -6.16 -10.99 3.44
C VAL A 667 -4.76 -11.21 2.84
N CYS A 668 -3.75 -11.43 3.69
CA CYS A 668 -2.32 -11.53 3.36
C CYS A 668 -1.81 -12.97 3.22
N GLY A 669 -2.54 -13.98 3.70
CA GLY A 669 -2.12 -15.36 3.55
C GLY A 669 -2.75 -16.33 4.53
N PHE A 670 -2.19 -17.54 4.56
CA PHE A 670 -2.69 -18.67 5.34
C PHE A 670 -2.12 -18.67 6.76
N ARG A 671 -3.00 -18.75 7.76
CA ARG A 671 -2.65 -18.76 9.19
C ARG A 671 -2.64 -20.15 9.80
N ALA A 672 -3.58 -21.00 9.38
CA ALA A 672 -3.69 -22.36 9.88
C ALA A 672 -4.24 -23.33 8.83
N ILE A 673 -3.90 -24.61 8.99
CA ILE A 673 -4.39 -25.69 8.14
C ILE A 673 -4.64 -26.97 8.95
N ALA A 674 -5.69 -27.69 8.58
CA ALA A 674 -5.98 -29.03 9.07
C ALA A 674 -6.33 -29.95 7.88
N ALA A 675 -6.00 -31.23 8.02
CA ALA A 675 -6.34 -32.24 7.02
C ALA A 675 -7.73 -32.83 7.30
N ILE A 676 -8.49 -33.10 6.25
CA ILE A 676 -9.80 -33.75 6.31
C ILE A 676 -9.65 -35.18 5.79
N THR A 677 -10.01 -36.15 6.61
CA THR A 677 -9.85 -37.58 6.29
C THR A 677 -11.10 -38.17 5.64
N GLU A 678 -11.01 -39.44 5.21
CA GLU A 678 -12.08 -40.11 4.47
C GLU A 678 -13.41 -40.24 5.22
N ASP A 679 -13.37 -40.34 6.56
CA ASP A 679 -14.57 -40.41 7.41
C ASP A 679 -15.18 -39.03 7.72
N GLY A 680 -14.55 -37.95 7.23
CA GLY A 680 -14.98 -36.57 7.45
C GLY A 680 -14.43 -35.95 8.72
N THR A 681 -13.58 -36.64 9.48
CA THR A 681 -12.90 -36.05 10.65
C THR A 681 -11.80 -35.08 10.20
N THR A 682 -11.71 -33.97 10.93
CA THR A 682 -10.63 -32.99 10.75
C THR A 682 -9.52 -33.29 11.76
N SER A 683 -8.27 -33.24 11.31
CA SER A 683 -7.11 -33.38 12.18
C SER A 683 -7.00 -32.24 13.20
N SER A 684 -6.00 -32.28 14.08
CA SER A 684 -5.56 -31.07 14.75
C SER A 684 -5.12 -30.01 13.74
N TRP A 685 -5.35 -28.75 14.07
CA TRP A 685 -4.80 -27.63 13.32
C TRP A 685 -3.29 -27.54 13.53
N ALA A 686 -2.58 -27.21 12.46
CA ALA A 686 -1.27 -26.57 12.56
C ALA A 686 -1.47 -25.06 12.41
N GLY A 687 -0.89 -24.27 13.31
CA GLY A 687 -1.15 -22.83 13.45
C GLY A 687 -2.46 -22.50 14.18
N ASP A 688 -2.80 -21.21 14.25
CA ASP A 688 -3.99 -20.72 14.97
C ASP A 688 -5.14 -20.33 14.01
N PRO A 689 -6.27 -21.08 14.00
CA PRO A 689 -7.43 -20.77 13.17
C PRO A 689 -8.41 -19.77 13.82
N ALA A 690 -8.12 -19.27 15.03
CA ALA A 690 -9.00 -18.33 15.73
C ALA A 690 -9.19 -17.05 14.92
N ASP A 691 -10.42 -16.54 14.90
CA ASP A 691 -10.81 -15.27 14.29
C ASP A 691 -10.60 -15.13 12.76
N TYR A 692 -10.01 -16.11 12.09
CA TYR A 692 -9.78 -16.04 10.65
C TYR A 692 -10.86 -16.75 9.83
N PRO A 693 -11.26 -16.18 8.67
CA PRO A 693 -12.15 -16.87 7.74
C PRO A 693 -11.64 -18.25 7.33
N ARG A 694 -12.55 -19.22 7.25
CA ARG A 694 -12.26 -20.61 6.97
C ARG A 694 -12.83 -21.07 5.63
N ARG A 695 -12.09 -21.94 4.94
CA ARG A 695 -12.53 -22.60 3.71
C ARG A 695 -12.16 -24.06 3.72
N ARG A 696 -13.06 -24.90 3.19
CA ARG A 696 -12.75 -26.30 2.90
C ARG A 696 -12.34 -26.46 1.44
N LEU A 697 -11.28 -27.21 1.23
CA LEU A 697 -10.78 -27.66 -0.07
C LEU A 697 -10.89 -29.17 -0.09
N THR A 698 -12.10 -29.69 -0.30
CA THR A 698 -12.38 -31.14 -0.23
C THR A 698 -13.13 -31.63 -1.47
N ASP A 699 -12.89 -32.87 -1.89
CA ASP A 699 -13.65 -33.54 -2.95
C ASP A 699 -14.06 -34.95 -2.51
N VAL A 700 -15.25 -35.39 -2.94
CA VAL A 700 -15.73 -36.75 -2.69
C VAL A 700 -14.78 -37.80 -3.26
N GLN A 701 -14.10 -37.50 -4.37
CA GLN A 701 -13.15 -38.39 -5.02
C GLN A 701 -11.74 -38.35 -4.40
N GLY A 702 -11.47 -37.39 -3.50
CA GLY A 702 -10.15 -37.10 -2.94
C GLY A 702 -9.33 -36.12 -3.79
N ILE A 703 -8.15 -35.75 -3.29
CA ILE A 703 -7.21 -34.85 -3.97
C ILE A 703 -6.16 -35.65 -4.72
N SER A 704 -5.83 -35.21 -5.95
CA SER A 704 -4.72 -35.80 -6.72
C SER A 704 -3.73 -34.77 -7.27
N LEU A 705 -4.08 -33.48 -7.24
CA LEU A 705 -3.20 -32.37 -7.59
C LEU A 705 -3.37 -31.25 -6.56
N ILE A 706 -2.24 -30.76 -6.04
CA ILE A 706 -2.21 -29.54 -5.25
C ILE A 706 -1.40 -28.51 -6.02
N VAL A 707 -1.98 -27.32 -6.21
CA VAL A 707 -1.31 -26.15 -6.78
C VAL A 707 -1.26 -25.09 -5.69
N ALA A 708 -0.10 -24.49 -5.49
CA ALA A 708 0.08 -23.43 -4.50
C ALA A 708 0.78 -22.23 -5.13
N GLN A 709 0.37 -21.04 -4.72
CA GLN A 709 1.01 -19.79 -5.09
C GLN A 709 1.61 -19.15 -3.85
N PHE A 710 2.76 -18.51 -4.06
CA PHE A 710 3.59 -17.95 -3.00
C PHE A 710 3.99 -16.53 -3.34
N ASP A 711 4.07 -15.71 -2.31
CA ASP A 711 4.83 -14.46 -2.35
C ASP A 711 6.33 -14.76 -2.12
N ALA A 712 7.09 -13.80 -1.58
CA ALA A 712 8.51 -14.00 -1.28
C ALA A 712 8.78 -15.00 -0.13
N LEU A 713 7.81 -15.27 0.73
CA LEU A 713 7.98 -15.91 2.04
C LEU A 713 6.93 -16.98 2.37
N LYS A 714 5.69 -16.76 1.94
CA LYS A 714 4.49 -17.43 2.46
C LYS A 714 3.52 -17.87 1.37
N LEU A 715 2.66 -18.81 1.76
CA LEU A 715 1.56 -19.34 0.95
C LEU A 715 0.44 -18.30 0.86
N VAL A 716 0.00 -17.98 -0.35
CA VAL A 716 -1.04 -16.96 -0.62
C VAL A 716 -2.24 -17.50 -1.41
N SER A 717 -2.06 -18.62 -2.13
CA SER A 717 -3.17 -19.41 -2.71
C SER A 717 -2.89 -20.89 -2.54
N LEU A 718 -3.92 -21.67 -2.22
CA LEU A 718 -3.87 -23.12 -2.20
C LEU A 718 -5.06 -23.68 -2.99
N SER A 719 -4.77 -24.47 -4.02
CA SER A 719 -5.76 -25.02 -4.94
C SER A 719 -5.65 -26.53 -5.05
N ARG A 720 -6.77 -27.16 -5.40
CA ARG A 720 -6.87 -28.59 -5.72
C ARG A 720 -7.66 -28.82 -7.00
N ASP A 721 -7.56 -30.02 -7.57
CA ASP A 721 -8.32 -30.47 -8.74
C ASP A 721 -9.83 -30.63 -8.46
N ARG A 722 -10.72 -30.12 -9.34
CA ARG A 722 -12.18 -30.30 -9.25
C ARG A 722 -12.66 -31.57 -9.95
N MET A 723 -12.87 -32.64 -9.20
CA MET A 723 -13.39 -33.89 -9.76
C MET A 723 -14.93 -33.98 -9.70
N THR A 724 -15.54 -33.23 -8.78
CA THR A 724 -17.00 -33.16 -8.60
C THR A 724 -17.60 -31.86 -9.17
N LYS A 725 -18.64 -31.98 -10.02
CA LYS A 725 -19.25 -30.82 -10.70
C LYS A 725 -20.04 -29.88 -9.77
N ASN A 726 -20.76 -30.40 -8.78
CA ASN A 726 -21.55 -29.60 -7.85
C ASN A 726 -21.07 -29.87 -6.42
N LEU A 727 -20.47 -28.87 -5.80
CA LEU A 727 -20.02 -28.93 -4.40
C LEU A 727 -21.03 -28.21 -3.51
N ASP A 728 -21.10 -28.63 -2.25
CA ASP A 728 -21.84 -27.88 -1.23
C ASP A 728 -21.22 -26.48 -1.07
N ALA A 729 -22.04 -25.47 -0.77
CA ALA A 729 -21.57 -24.12 -0.49
C ALA A 729 -20.57 -24.07 0.68
N ARG A 730 -20.71 -24.99 1.64
CA ARG A 730 -19.77 -25.17 2.76
C ARG A 730 -18.37 -25.59 2.32
N ASP A 731 -18.27 -26.33 1.23
CA ASP A 731 -17.02 -26.91 0.72
C ASP A 731 -16.40 -26.07 -0.39
N ASN A 732 -16.93 -24.87 -0.62
CA ASN A 732 -16.63 -24.10 -1.81
C ASN A 732 -16.62 -22.58 -1.58
N LEU A 733 -17.18 -22.10 -0.48
CA LEU A 733 -17.20 -20.68 -0.13
C LEU A 733 -16.33 -20.44 1.11
N LEU A 734 -15.95 -19.18 1.30
CA LEU A 734 -15.22 -18.71 2.47
C LEU A 734 -16.23 -18.32 3.56
N TRP A 735 -16.04 -18.78 4.80
CA TRP A 735 -16.96 -18.59 5.93
C TRP A 735 -16.28 -17.92 7.10
N HIS A 736 -17.01 -17.14 7.89
CA HIS A 736 -16.51 -16.54 9.13
C HIS A 736 -17.62 -16.52 10.21
N PRO A 737 -17.30 -16.81 11.49
CA PRO A 737 -15.99 -17.28 11.98
C PRO A 737 -15.74 -18.76 11.64
N GLU A 738 -16.78 -19.57 11.53
CA GLU A 738 -16.68 -21.01 11.28
C GLU A 738 -17.61 -21.46 10.15
N ILE A 739 -17.32 -22.64 9.58
CA ILE A 739 -18.15 -23.26 8.55
C ILE A 739 -19.36 -23.92 9.23
N PRO A 740 -20.62 -23.56 8.89
CA PRO A 740 -21.80 -24.15 9.51
C PRO A 740 -21.86 -25.67 9.35
N SER A 741 -22.33 -26.37 10.39
CA SER A 741 -22.52 -27.83 10.34
C SER A 741 -23.40 -28.26 9.15
N PRO A 742 -23.12 -29.41 8.49
CA PRO A 742 -23.95 -29.96 7.42
C PRO A 742 -25.40 -30.25 7.83
N GLU A 743 -25.68 -30.41 9.13
CA GLU A 743 -27.02 -30.69 9.67
C GLU A 743 -27.92 -29.46 9.68
N LEU A 744 -27.34 -28.26 9.54
CA LEU A 744 -28.07 -27.00 9.56
C LEU A 744 -28.63 -26.65 8.18
N PHE A 745 -29.83 -26.08 8.15
CA PHE A 745 -30.41 -25.51 6.94
C PHE A 745 -29.94 -24.06 6.76
N LEU A 746 -29.46 -23.76 5.56
CA LEU A 746 -29.07 -22.43 5.13
C LEU A 746 -30.11 -21.92 4.12
N ASP A 747 -30.93 -20.96 4.57
CA ASP A 747 -32.07 -20.46 3.81
C ASP A 747 -31.89 -18.97 3.54
N GLY A 748 -31.31 -18.65 2.38
CA GLY A 748 -31.04 -17.29 1.94
C GLY A 748 -32.10 -16.72 1.00
N VAL A 749 -32.09 -15.40 0.86
CA VAL A 749 -32.90 -14.70 -0.16
C VAL A 749 -32.47 -15.09 -1.57
N LEU A 750 -31.15 -15.25 -1.76
CA LEU A 750 -30.53 -15.73 -2.99
C LEU A 750 -29.77 -17.04 -2.70
N PRO A 751 -29.64 -17.94 -3.70
CA PRO A 751 -28.70 -19.05 -3.60
C PRO A 751 -27.29 -18.54 -3.32
N LEU A 752 -26.55 -19.24 -2.46
CA LEU A 752 -25.13 -18.96 -2.23
C LEU A 752 -24.36 -19.18 -3.54
N ASP A 753 -23.68 -18.13 -4.01
CA ASP A 753 -23.00 -18.11 -5.31
C ASP A 753 -21.49 -17.89 -5.14
N GLU A 754 -20.69 -18.75 -5.78
CA GLU A 754 -19.24 -18.66 -5.86
C GLU A 754 -18.76 -17.33 -6.46
N LYS A 755 -19.46 -16.80 -7.48
CA LYS A 755 -19.01 -15.63 -8.25
C LYS A 755 -19.03 -14.32 -7.47
N ARG A 756 -19.72 -14.30 -6.32
CA ARG A 756 -19.89 -13.11 -5.48
C ARG A 756 -19.03 -13.15 -4.21
N SER A 757 -18.29 -14.24 -3.98
CA SER A 757 -17.73 -14.57 -2.66
C SER A 757 -16.21 -14.76 -2.61
N SER A 758 -15.47 -14.64 -3.72
CA SER A 758 -14.09 -15.16 -3.73
C SER A 758 -13.20 -14.50 -2.67
N ASN A 759 -13.39 -13.20 -2.38
CA ASN A 759 -12.51 -12.44 -1.49
C ASN A 759 -13.17 -12.00 -0.17
N VAL A 760 -14.51 -12.00 -0.12
CA VAL A 760 -15.31 -11.58 1.05
C VAL A 760 -15.97 -12.81 1.67
N PRO A 761 -15.73 -13.10 2.96
CA PRO A 761 -16.32 -14.26 3.61
C PRO A 761 -17.83 -14.09 3.80
N ILE A 762 -18.55 -15.20 3.77
CA ILE A 762 -19.91 -15.29 4.30
C ILE A 762 -19.81 -15.20 5.81
N THR A 763 -20.37 -14.15 6.39
CA THR A 763 -20.40 -13.98 7.84
C THR A 763 -21.61 -14.69 8.41
N THR A 764 -21.45 -15.29 9.57
CA THR A 764 -22.51 -15.99 10.30
C THR A 764 -22.59 -15.46 11.72
N VAL A 765 -23.80 -15.45 12.27
CA VAL A 765 -24.06 -15.17 13.67
C VAL A 765 -24.97 -16.26 14.23
N PHE A 766 -24.56 -16.85 15.34
CA PHE A 766 -25.34 -17.86 16.06
C PHE A 766 -25.89 -17.26 17.36
N PHE A 767 -26.99 -16.50 17.25
CA PHE A 767 -27.64 -15.94 18.44
C PHE A 767 -28.26 -17.01 19.35
N GLY A 768 -28.47 -18.23 18.85
CA GLY A 768 -28.91 -19.37 19.65
C GLY A 768 -27.80 -20.28 20.16
N GLU A 769 -26.54 -20.09 19.75
CA GLU A 769 -25.53 -21.17 19.68
C GLU A 769 -26.03 -22.37 18.85
N ASN A 770 -25.27 -23.46 18.82
CA ASN A 770 -25.64 -24.68 18.09
C ASN A 770 -26.88 -25.40 18.65
N ASP A 771 -27.22 -25.19 19.93
CA ASP A 771 -28.32 -25.86 20.63
C ASP A 771 -29.55 -24.96 20.89
N GLY A 772 -29.50 -23.70 20.47
CA GLY A 772 -30.59 -22.75 20.63
C GLY A 772 -30.79 -22.24 22.07
N ARG A 773 -29.82 -22.41 22.98
CA ARG A 773 -29.96 -22.06 24.41
C ARG A 773 -30.25 -20.57 24.68
N TYR A 774 -29.82 -19.67 23.80
CA TYR A 774 -29.98 -18.22 23.97
C TYR A 774 -31.12 -17.61 23.16
N ILE A 775 -31.87 -18.39 22.36
CA ILE A 775 -32.95 -17.87 21.50
C ILE A 775 -34.01 -17.13 22.33
N ARG A 776 -34.37 -17.68 23.50
CA ARG A 776 -35.35 -17.07 24.43
C ARG A 776 -34.77 -15.97 25.30
N GLN A 777 -33.54 -15.56 25.04
CA GLN A 777 -32.88 -14.47 25.75
C GLN A 777 -32.70 -13.25 24.84
N ILE A 778 -33.12 -13.30 23.57
CA ILE A 778 -33.04 -12.14 22.67
C ILE A 778 -34.09 -11.12 23.12
N ASP A 779 -33.64 -9.92 23.48
CA ASP A 779 -34.49 -8.82 23.93
C ASP A 779 -34.83 -7.86 22.79
N SER A 780 -33.89 -7.61 21.88
CA SER A 780 -34.13 -6.75 20.72
C SER A 780 -33.20 -7.05 19.54
N ILE A 781 -33.63 -6.60 18.36
CA ILE A 781 -32.82 -6.56 17.14
C ILE A 781 -32.64 -5.10 16.75
N GLU A 782 -31.39 -4.71 16.55
CA GLU A 782 -31.01 -3.41 16.02
C GLU A 782 -30.42 -3.55 14.63
N THR A 783 -30.71 -2.60 13.76
CA THR A 783 -30.15 -2.56 12.41
C THR A 783 -29.50 -1.21 12.19
N HIS A 784 -28.30 -1.22 11.64
CA HIS A 784 -27.63 0.01 11.24
C HIS A 784 -27.90 0.26 9.75
N ILE A 785 -28.21 1.52 9.45
CA ILE A 785 -28.55 1.96 8.10
C ILE A 785 -27.60 3.07 7.70
N TYR A 786 -26.89 2.84 6.61
CA TYR A 786 -25.95 3.76 6.01
C TYR A 786 -26.52 4.36 4.71
N ASP A 787 -26.15 5.62 4.44
CA ASP A 787 -26.50 6.33 3.19
C ASP A 787 -28.01 6.20 2.88
N TRP A 788 -28.82 6.59 3.87
CA TRP A 788 -30.28 6.66 3.90
C TRP A 788 -31.06 5.33 3.92
N CYS A 789 -30.64 4.30 3.17
CA CYS A 789 -31.41 3.06 3.04
C CYS A 789 -30.61 1.76 3.06
N HIS A 790 -29.28 1.77 3.07
CA HIS A 790 -28.49 0.53 2.96
C HIS A 790 -28.31 -0.13 4.33
N VAL A 791 -28.68 -1.40 4.46
CA VAL A 791 -28.46 -2.16 5.70
C VAL A 791 -27.06 -2.78 5.67
N ASP A 792 -26.24 -2.50 6.67
CA ASP A 792 -24.84 -2.94 6.76
C ASP A 792 -24.51 -3.75 8.05
N ARG A 793 -25.33 -3.63 9.10
CA ARG A 793 -25.18 -4.37 10.36
C ARG A 793 -26.52 -4.72 11.00
N LEU A 794 -26.57 -5.90 11.61
CA LEU A 794 -27.61 -6.37 12.54
C LEU A 794 -26.95 -6.68 13.88
N SER A 795 -27.47 -6.11 14.96
CA SER A 795 -27.09 -6.46 16.34
C SER A 795 -28.26 -7.16 17.03
N PHE A 796 -27.94 -8.20 17.79
CA PHE A 796 -28.89 -8.96 18.59
C PHE A 796 -28.52 -8.73 20.05
N GLU A 797 -29.40 -8.04 20.76
CA GLU A 797 -29.23 -7.72 22.17
C GLU A 797 -29.96 -8.76 23.02
N PHE A 798 -29.32 -9.16 24.12
CA PHE A 798 -29.83 -10.21 25.00
C PHE A 798 -30.21 -9.64 26.36
N THR A 799 -31.10 -10.34 27.07
CA THR A 799 -31.47 -9.99 28.45
C THR A 799 -30.28 -10.00 29.41
N ASP A 800 -29.26 -10.81 29.11
CA ASP A 800 -27.93 -10.70 29.70
C ASP A 800 -27.05 -9.77 28.85
N ASN A 801 -26.86 -8.54 29.32
CA ASN A 801 -26.05 -7.51 28.65
C ASN A 801 -24.56 -7.89 28.48
N SER A 802 -24.09 -9.00 29.04
CA SER A 802 -22.74 -9.53 28.76
C SER A 802 -22.66 -10.30 27.44
N ILE A 803 -23.81 -10.61 26.82
CA ILE A 803 -23.90 -11.32 25.56
C ILE A 803 -24.34 -10.32 24.49
N GLN A 804 -23.45 -10.06 23.54
CA GLN A 804 -23.77 -9.29 22.35
C GLN A 804 -23.34 -10.08 21.12
N ARG A 805 -24.22 -10.15 20.12
CA ARG A 805 -23.96 -10.85 18.86
C ARG A 805 -24.30 -9.94 17.70
N CYS A 806 -23.45 -9.89 16.68
CA CYS A 806 -23.71 -9.07 15.49
C CYS A 806 -23.43 -9.83 14.19
N LEU A 807 -24.11 -9.40 13.14
CA LEU A 807 -23.91 -9.82 11.76
C LEU A 807 -23.70 -8.56 10.92
N GLY A 808 -22.74 -8.59 9.99
CA GLY A 808 -22.32 -7.37 9.28
C GLY A 808 -20.92 -7.00 9.71
N ASP A 809 -20.59 -5.72 9.78
CA ASP A 809 -19.25 -5.27 10.18
C ASP A 809 -18.92 -5.72 11.61
N VAL A 810 -18.36 -6.92 11.70
CA VAL A 810 -17.48 -7.38 12.76
C VAL A 810 -16.20 -6.59 12.50
N GLU A 811 -16.10 -5.40 13.11
CA GLU A 811 -14.81 -4.91 13.55
C GLU A 811 -14.14 -6.13 14.22
N TYR A 812 -12.99 -6.58 13.71
CA TYR A 812 -12.15 -7.46 14.51
C TYR A 812 -12.03 -6.74 15.85
N ASP A 813 -12.51 -7.38 16.90
CA ASP A 813 -12.58 -6.84 18.24
C ASP A 813 -11.13 -6.69 18.75
N THR A 814 -10.43 -5.67 18.27
CA THR A 814 -9.18 -5.26 18.86
C THR A 814 -9.57 -4.53 20.14
N GLU A 815 -9.80 -5.26 21.22
CA GLU A 815 -9.87 -4.76 22.60
C GLU A 815 -8.59 -3.96 23.01
N HIS A 816 -7.67 -3.69 22.08
CA HIS A 816 -6.37 -3.06 22.26
C HIS A 816 -6.09 -1.84 21.36
N SER A 817 -7.06 -1.27 20.63
CA SER A 817 -6.83 0.01 19.93
C SER A 817 -7.74 1.14 20.42
N ASP A 818 -7.16 2.10 21.15
CA ASP A 818 -7.77 3.41 21.51
C ASP A 818 -8.02 4.31 20.27
N ARG A 819 -8.25 3.73 19.09
CA ARG A 819 -8.25 4.43 17.80
C ARG A 819 -9.52 4.09 17.06
N ALA A 820 -10.58 4.85 17.34
CA ALA A 820 -11.78 4.84 16.52
C ALA A 820 -11.40 5.11 15.04
N PRO A 821 -11.91 4.31 14.08
CA PRO A 821 -11.72 4.63 12.67
C PRO A 821 -12.27 6.04 12.42
N ILE A 822 -11.58 6.80 11.57
CA ILE A 822 -12.08 8.09 11.08
C ILE A 822 -13.30 7.79 10.21
N ARG A 823 -14.47 7.65 10.84
CA ARG A 823 -15.75 7.61 10.14
C ARG A 823 -15.84 8.91 9.34
N PHE A 824 -16.03 8.78 8.03
CA PHE A 824 -16.27 9.92 7.14
C PHE A 824 -17.36 10.83 7.75
N PRO A 825 -17.12 12.14 7.88
CA PRO A 825 -18.11 13.05 8.42
C PRO A 825 -19.29 13.18 7.43
N ASP A 826 -20.51 13.10 7.98
CA ASP A 826 -21.77 13.62 7.42
C ASP A 826 -22.54 12.84 6.33
N HIS A 827 -22.51 11.50 6.30
CA HIS A 827 -23.58 10.71 5.66
C HIS A 827 -24.57 10.23 6.72
N GLY A 828 -25.87 10.55 6.57
CA GLY A 828 -26.90 10.29 7.58
C GLY A 828 -27.03 8.81 7.92
N SER A 829 -26.43 8.41 9.04
CA SER A 829 -26.63 7.09 9.66
C SER A 829 -27.88 7.10 10.52
N SER A 830 -28.63 6.01 10.52
CA SER A 830 -29.75 5.82 11.44
C SER A 830 -29.81 4.36 11.91
N MET A 831 -30.72 4.11 12.85
CA MET A 831 -30.92 2.79 13.42
C MET A 831 -32.39 2.40 13.38
N GLY A 832 -32.67 1.20 12.92
CA GLY A 832 -33.94 0.52 13.15
C GLY A 832 -33.85 -0.33 14.42
N HIS A 833 -34.93 -0.42 15.19
CA HIS A 833 -34.96 -1.18 16.43
C HIS A 833 -36.31 -1.90 16.60
N MET A 834 -36.26 -3.19 16.95
CA MET A 834 -37.42 -4.04 17.24
C MET A 834 -37.18 -4.77 18.56
N VAL A 835 -38.07 -4.55 19.54
CA VAL A 835 -38.11 -5.35 20.78
C VAL A 835 -38.70 -6.73 20.47
N ILE A 836 -38.27 -7.76 21.18
CA ILE A 836 -38.81 -9.12 21.17
C ILE A 836 -39.16 -9.50 22.61
N ASP A 837 -40.43 -9.76 22.89
CA ASP A 837 -40.87 -10.23 24.20
C ASP A 837 -40.64 -11.74 24.33
N SER A 838 -39.37 -12.12 24.49
CA SER A 838 -38.95 -13.52 24.63
C SER A 838 -39.51 -14.17 25.89
N GLU A 839 -39.81 -13.40 26.96
CA GLU A 839 -40.45 -13.93 28.18
C GLU A 839 -41.89 -14.40 27.90
N SER A 840 -42.61 -13.68 27.04
CA SER A 840 -43.97 -14.06 26.59
C SER A 840 -43.97 -15.06 25.42
N GLY A 841 -42.81 -15.51 24.95
CA GLY A 841 -42.65 -16.53 23.90
C GLY A 841 -42.66 -15.99 22.47
N GLU A 842 -42.36 -14.71 22.26
CA GLU A 842 -42.13 -14.19 20.92
C GLU A 842 -40.82 -14.74 20.34
N GLU A 843 -40.89 -15.27 19.11
CA GLU A 843 -39.73 -15.80 18.39
C GLU A 843 -39.78 -15.35 16.92
N ILE A 844 -38.61 -15.19 16.31
CA ILE A 844 -38.47 -14.83 14.89
C ILE A 844 -39.05 -15.98 14.03
N GLU A 845 -39.96 -15.66 13.11
CA GLU A 845 -40.57 -16.63 12.20
C GLU A 845 -40.06 -16.48 10.76
N SER A 846 -39.97 -15.24 10.27
CA SER A 846 -39.49 -14.95 8.91
C SER A 846 -38.98 -13.51 8.79
N PHE A 847 -38.26 -13.21 7.70
CA PHE A 847 -37.95 -11.84 7.33
C PHE A 847 -38.27 -11.60 5.85
N GLU A 848 -38.43 -10.33 5.48
CA GLU A 848 -38.56 -9.89 4.09
C GLU A 848 -37.53 -8.80 3.80
N VAL A 849 -36.98 -8.81 2.58
CA VAL A 849 -36.04 -7.78 2.10
C VAL A 849 -36.49 -7.14 0.78
N GLN A 850 -36.03 -5.90 0.55
CA GLN A 850 -36.08 -5.23 -0.75
C GLN A 850 -34.69 -5.06 -1.33
N PHE A 851 -34.57 -5.13 -2.66
CA PHE A 851 -33.32 -4.94 -3.38
C PHE A 851 -33.34 -3.71 -4.29
N ASP A 852 -32.28 -2.90 -4.25
CA ASP A 852 -31.91 -2.00 -5.35
C ASP A 852 -30.53 -2.39 -5.89
N LYS A 853 -30.45 -2.61 -7.20
CA LYS A 853 -29.21 -3.02 -7.90
C LYS A 853 -28.45 -4.16 -7.21
N GLY A 854 -29.18 -5.09 -6.60
CA GLY A 854 -28.62 -6.27 -5.92
C GLY A 854 -28.15 -6.05 -4.49
N ILE A 855 -28.39 -4.88 -3.91
CA ILE A 855 -28.10 -4.54 -2.50
C ILE A 855 -29.40 -4.49 -1.70
N ILE A 856 -29.36 -4.95 -0.45
CA ILE A 856 -30.49 -4.90 0.47
C ILE A 856 -30.67 -3.47 1.00
N ILE A 857 -31.85 -2.90 0.75
CA ILE A 857 -32.20 -1.52 1.12
C ILE A 857 -33.45 -1.43 2.01
N GLY A 858 -34.08 -2.56 2.30
CA GLY A 858 -35.26 -2.66 3.13
C GLY A 858 -35.25 -3.99 3.86
N LEU A 859 -35.60 -3.99 5.14
CA LEU A 859 -35.60 -5.16 5.99
C LEU A 859 -36.74 -5.07 7.01
N LYS A 860 -37.56 -6.11 7.08
CA LYS A 860 -38.59 -6.25 8.11
C LYS A 860 -38.66 -7.70 8.61
N PHE A 861 -38.93 -7.86 9.90
CA PHE A 861 -39.06 -9.16 10.54
C PHE A 861 -40.50 -9.44 10.90
N THR A 862 -40.90 -10.71 10.82
CA THR A 862 -42.19 -11.22 11.30
C THR A 862 -41.94 -12.22 12.41
N LEU A 863 -42.63 -12.02 13.53
CA LEU A 863 -42.61 -12.90 14.70
C LEU A 863 -43.74 -13.92 14.64
N ASN A 864 -43.61 -15.02 15.39
CA ASN A 864 -44.63 -16.07 15.53
C ASN A 864 -46.02 -15.58 16.02
N THR A 865 -46.10 -14.37 16.59
CA THR A 865 -47.34 -13.69 16.98
C THR A 865 -48.05 -13.00 15.81
N ASN A 866 -47.51 -13.09 14.59
CA ASN A 866 -47.87 -12.29 13.41
C ASN A 866 -47.59 -10.78 13.56
N ARG A 867 -46.82 -10.35 14.56
CA ARG A 867 -46.28 -8.98 14.60
C ARG A 867 -45.20 -8.85 13.55
N THR A 868 -45.27 -7.79 12.73
CA THR A 868 -44.26 -7.46 11.74
C THR A 868 -43.75 -6.05 11.98
N GLU A 869 -42.44 -5.88 12.04
CA GLU A 869 -41.78 -4.60 12.29
C GLU A 869 -40.79 -4.28 11.17
N LEU A 870 -40.89 -3.05 10.65
CA LEU A 870 -39.96 -2.52 9.65
C LEU A 870 -38.73 -1.94 10.35
N LEU A 871 -37.56 -2.45 9.99
CA LEU A 871 -36.28 -2.01 10.56
C LEU A 871 -35.51 -1.06 9.63
N SER A 872 -36.02 -0.72 8.46
CA SER A 872 -35.46 0.31 7.58
C SER A 872 -36.14 1.67 7.75
N ASN A 873 -35.45 2.77 7.42
CA ASN A 873 -35.90 4.15 7.68
C ASN A 873 -37.21 4.60 7.02
N TYR A 874 -37.67 3.92 6.00
CA TYR A 874 -38.76 4.40 5.15
C TYR A 874 -39.74 3.27 4.83
N ASP A 875 -41.04 3.57 4.95
CA ASP A 875 -42.12 2.81 4.35
C ASP A 875 -42.00 2.91 2.81
N ASP A 876 -41.21 2.02 2.22
CA ASP A 876 -41.09 1.76 0.78
C ASP A 876 -41.05 3.01 -0.14
N PRO A 877 -39.96 3.81 -0.12
CA PRO A 877 -39.86 5.01 -0.93
C PRO A 877 -39.68 4.74 -2.43
N PHE A 878 -39.44 3.48 -2.82
CA PHE A 878 -39.06 3.08 -4.18
C PHE A 878 -40.06 2.14 -4.87
N ASP A 879 -41.14 1.72 -4.20
CA ASP A 879 -42.17 0.79 -4.71
C ASP A 879 -41.55 -0.52 -5.24
N LEU A 880 -40.61 -1.08 -4.45
CA LEU A 880 -39.84 -2.28 -4.81
C LEU A 880 -40.47 -3.55 -4.22
N PRO A 881 -40.37 -4.71 -4.90
CA PRO A 881 -40.97 -5.95 -4.40
C PRO A 881 -40.24 -6.47 -3.15
N TRP A 882 -41.03 -6.90 -2.16
CA TRP A 882 -40.53 -7.62 -0.99
C TRP A 882 -40.29 -9.10 -1.31
N THR A 883 -39.14 -9.62 -0.91
CA THR A 883 -38.81 -11.04 -1.01
C THR A 883 -38.77 -11.66 0.38
N LYS A 884 -39.68 -12.60 0.63
CA LYS A 884 -39.80 -13.30 1.92
C LYS A 884 -38.85 -14.49 2.00
N VAL A 885 -38.19 -14.64 3.14
CA VAL A 885 -37.40 -15.83 3.50
C VAL A 885 -38.05 -16.52 4.70
N THR A 886 -38.32 -17.81 4.53
CA THR A 886 -38.86 -18.68 5.58
C THR A 886 -37.87 -19.82 5.81
N PRO A 887 -37.48 -20.12 7.06
CA PRO A 887 -36.58 -21.23 7.35
C PRO A 887 -37.21 -22.57 6.96
N ARG A 888 -36.39 -23.51 6.48
CA ARG A 888 -36.79 -24.91 6.29
C ARG A 888 -36.75 -25.71 7.59
N GLY A 889 -35.84 -25.36 8.50
CA GLY A 889 -35.75 -25.96 9.83
C GLY A 889 -36.88 -25.48 10.74
N LYS A 890 -37.17 -26.26 11.78
CA LYS A 890 -38.21 -25.93 12.78
C LYS A 890 -37.82 -24.78 13.69
N ARG A 891 -36.52 -24.57 13.94
CA ARG A 891 -36.00 -23.58 14.89
C ARG A 891 -34.88 -22.76 14.27
N ILE A 892 -34.99 -21.44 14.33
CA ILE A 892 -33.96 -20.50 13.85
C ILE A 892 -32.92 -20.29 14.95
N ILE A 893 -31.67 -20.62 14.68
CA ILE A 893 -30.56 -20.53 15.66
C ILE A 893 -29.55 -19.44 15.30
N GLY A 894 -29.64 -18.89 14.08
CA GLY A 894 -28.71 -17.89 13.60
C GLY A 894 -29.10 -17.29 12.26
N MET A 895 -28.24 -16.42 11.75
CA MET A 895 -28.35 -15.79 10.44
C MET A 895 -26.98 -15.76 9.75
N PHE A 896 -26.98 -15.65 8.43
CA PHE A 896 -25.78 -15.43 7.63
C PHE A 896 -25.96 -14.27 6.67
N SER A 897 -24.84 -13.66 6.27
CA SER A 897 -24.82 -12.62 5.24
C SER A 897 -23.72 -12.88 4.21
N GLN A 898 -24.01 -12.55 2.95
CA GLN A 898 -23.01 -12.48 1.89
C GLN A 898 -22.97 -11.03 1.40
N GLY A 899 -21.82 -10.38 1.59
CA GLY A 899 -21.58 -9.02 1.12
C GLY A 899 -20.77 -8.98 -0.17
N THR A 900 -20.69 -7.80 -0.78
CA THR A 900 -19.61 -7.46 -1.71
C THR A 900 -18.97 -6.15 -1.24
N GLU A 901 -17.69 -5.98 -1.53
CA GLU A 901 -17.04 -4.69 -1.36
C GLU A 901 -17.31 -3.80 -2.56
N ASN A 902 -17.70 -2.56 -2.29
CA ASN A 902 -17.69 -1.52 -3.32
C ASN A 902 -16.37 -0.73 -3.26
N HIS A 903 -16.14 0.13 -4.27
CA HIS A 903 -14.95 0.97 -4.40
C HIS A 903 -14.75 1.98 -3.25
N TRP A 904 -15.66 2.02 -2.26
CA TRP A 904 -15.64 2.91 -1.11
C TRP A 904 -15.55 2.15 0.22
N GLY A 905 -15.30 0.84 0.18
CA GLY A 905 -15.08 0.02 1.36
C GLY A 905 -16.31 -0.30 2.21
N SER A 906 -17.52 0.20 1.90
CA SER A 906 -18.71 -0.16 2.69
C SER A 906 -19.18 -1.59 2.36
N LYS A 907 -19.20 -2.48 3.36
CA LYS A 907 -19.81 -3.81 3.25
C LYS A 907 -21.33 -3.67 3.23
N LYS A 908 -21.93 -3.84 2.06
CA LYS A 908 -23.39 -3.84 1.90
C LYS A 908 -23.91 -5.28 1.89
N PHE A 909 -25.03 -5.55 2.55
CA PHE A 909 -25.65 -6.87 2.45
C PHE A 909 -26.20 -7.10 1.03
N HIS A 910 -25.68 -8.11 0.33
CA HIS A 910 -26.18 -8.57 -0.97
C HIS A 910 -27.06 -9.81 -0.84
N ASN A 911 -26.83 -10.61 0.20
CA ASN A 911 -27.63 -11.75 0.57
C ASN A 911 -27.74 -11.80 2.09
N LEU A 912 -28.92 -12.15 2.59
CA LEU A 912 -29.17 -12.48 3.98
C LEU A 912 -29.90 -13.82 4.03
N GLY A 913 -29.73 -14.56 5.09
CA GLY A 913 -30.43 -15.82 5.27
C GLY A 913 -30.47 -16.31 6.71
N PHE A 914 -31.33 -17.28 6.95
CA PHE A 914 -31.43 -17.97 8.22
C PHE A 914 -30.54 -19.19 8.29
N ILE A 915 -30.09 -19.47 9.51
CA ILE A 915 -29.50 -20.74 9.92
C ILE A 915 -30.52 -21.42 10.85
N SER A 916 -31.00 -22.60 10.47
CA SER A 916 -32.04 -23.31 11.22
C SER A 916 -31.76 -24.80 11.40
N THR A 917 -32.36 -25.41 12.42
CA THR A 917 -32.22 -26.85 12.75
C THR A 917 -33.58 -27.54 12.87
N ASN A 918 -33.60 -28.87 12.70
CA ASN A 918 -34.76 -29.73 12.91
C ASN A 918 -34.83 -30.35 14.30
N GLU A 919 -33.76 -30.26 15.08
CA GLU A 919 -33.71 -30.87 16.41
C GLU A 919 -34.58 -30.09 17.41
N GLU A 920 -35.66 -30.71 17.86
CA GLU A 920 -36.26 -30.42 19.17
C GLU A 920 -35.45 -31.24 20.18
N GLN A 921 -34.38 -30.68 20.74
CA GLN A 921 -33.74 -31.34 21.89
C GLN A 921 -34.51 -30.95 23.16
N GLU A 922 -35.01 -31.99 23.85
CA GLU A 922 -35.86 -31.95 25.06
C GLU A 922 -35.31 -31.11 26.22
#